data_AF-A0A0U5C492-F1
#
_entry.id   AF-A0A0U5C492-F1
#
_cell.length_a   1.000
_cell.length_b   1.000
_cell.length_c   1.000
_cell.angle_alpha   90.00
_cell.angle_beta   90.00
_cell.angle_gamma   90.00
#
_symmetry.space_group_name_H-M   'P 1'
#
loop_
_entity.id
_entity.type
_entity.pdbx_description
1 polymer ?
#
loop_
_entity_poly.entity_id
_entity_poly.type
_entity_poly.pdbx_seq_one_letter_code
_entity_poly.pdbx_strand_id
1 'polypeptide(L)'
;MSTNDAVFHRRNKQIEDAIDVGNLKQALQLIEKRIKKGEDTSFLKAWKAHVLHRHADDTHQQRGITETLALCRAEPAVTDLDTLDILYETLQRVGGHEDTMRSIWERAAKAKPQDLDIQTRWFEYAFEKDDWKSAQKAAMSLQNNFPKKRNYYIWAIFLCYLLAVDEESSDMDRKLFGTLAYRMVSKAAESVPSDPKELLSPPRAIQSAEELLLLVKIYESQGRHSEIVKILDSENLGIKSKMVQSDWSFIGVKLSSLEKAEMWAEGLSYTKELLAIPFTEEEKKAIQERDDWAVWHLLVTATQKINSSGTTSETQKFISEFIAAQPKSRNAQLAHLDLTHSGFQSGSVMQEDLLSACQGYFDHSKNKLYCFSDILGYIPSLNEESVVKLLNYASQNSEQSEGSGPFKGVAVINALKLEYCLMSSNAAKVSREKVEDFVSRCLKAYRKAERPNQSDAPSTIESQPSDDLCVLAAMGLVRFSSSWSPSKQEEIPDIMLIRAAAILERLIVDSPHNYQCLLLLVRLYLRLGAGSLALKTFSKLSVKQLQFETVAHNLFTRLSTIHPHSAPPIDGAEYKDFNPQSAFVQALNFYRSADLISTRQRSKGLDYGSYVNIESTIELQKRLRQSVCRRMWALSVKQTQRLAGGDPMGRFDDIARDSSPLIDQRTFDAFMNCEAPSQPTFEELVRLGPLPQVCYVLLHS
;
A
#
# COMPACT_ATOMS: atom_id res chain seq x y z
N MET A 1 -49.30 10.65 -14.12
CA MET A 1 -49.14 11.59 -13.00
C MET A 1 -50.47 12.28 -12.79
N SER A 2 -51.07 12.15 -11.61
CA SER A 2 -52.34 12.79 -11.30
C SER A 2 -52.14 14.31 -11.16
N THR A 3 -53.21 15.10 -11.34
CA THR A 3 -53.19 16.56 -11.10
C THR A 3 -52.77 16.92 -9.66
N ASN A 4 -52.93 16.01 -8.69
CA ASN A 4 -52.48 16.18 -7.32
C ASN A 4 -50.95 16.08 -7.18
N ASP A 5 -50.28 15.22 -7.97
CA ASP A 5 -48.83 15.05 -7.93
C ASP A 5 -48.13 16.32 -8.44
N ALA A 6 -48.65 16.93 -9.51
CA ALA A 6 -48.10 18.17 -10.07
C ALA A 6 -48.19 19.36 -9.10
N VAL A 7 -49.28 19.44 -8.33
CA VAL A 7 -49.45 20.48 -7.30
C VAL A 7 -48.54 20.25 -6.11
N PHE A 8 -48.35 18.98 -5.70
CA PHE A 8 -47.43 18.60 -4.63
C PHE A 8 -45.97 18.96 -5.00
N HIS A 9 -45.49 18.57 -6.18
CA HIS A 9 -44.15 18.91 -6.65
C HIS A 9 -43.91 20.42 -6.77
N ARG A 10 -44.88 21.18 -7.30
CA ARG A 10 -44.77 22.64 -7.39
C ARG A 10 -44.64 23.29 -6.01
N ARG A 11 -45.37 22.80 -5.00
CA ARG A 11 -45.30 23.33 -3.63
C ARG A 11 -44.00 22.94 -2.93
N ASN A 12 -43.47 21.74 -3.16
CA ASN A 12 -42.15 21.35 -2.64
C ASN A 12 -41.06 22.23 -3.24
N LYS A 13 -41.08 22.45 -4.56
CA LYS A 13 -40.12 23.32 -5.23
C LYS A 13 -40.08 24.75 -4.68
N GLN A 14 -41.23 25.32 -4.30
CA GLN A 14 -41.27 26.65 -3.67
C GLN A 14 -40.57 26.70 -2.31
N ILE A 15 -40.56 25.59 -1.58
CA ILE A 15 -39.85 25.48 -0.30
C ILE A 15 -38.36 25.27 -0.56
N GLU A 16 -38.00 24.41 -1.53
CA GLU A 16 -36.61 24.19 -1.98
C GLU A 16 -35.95 25.50 -2.44
N ASP A 17 -36.59 26.23 -3.35
CA ASP A 17 -36.09 27.52 -3.87
C ASP A 17 -35.85 28.52 -2.71
N ALA A 18 -36.73 28.53 -1.70
CA ALA A 18 -36.57 29.40 -0.53
C ALA A 18 -35.40 28.97 0.38
N ILE A 19 -35.13 27.67 0.49
CA ILE A 19 -33.99 27.12 1.23
C ILE A 19 -32.68 27.43 0.49
N ASP A 20 -32.64 27.25 -0.83
CA ASP A 20 -31.46 27.47 -1.67
C ASP A 20 -31.03 28.93 -1.70
N VAL A 21 -31.99 29.86 -1.70
CA VAL A 21 -31.75 31.31 -1.59
C VAL A 21 -31.38 31.73 -0.15
N GLY A 22 -31.43 30.81 0.82
CA GLY A 22 -31.12 31.07 2.23
C GLY A 22 -32.25 31.80 2.99
N ASN A 23 -33.44 31.94 2.41
CA ASN A 23 -34.58 32.58 3.06
C ASN A 23 -35.38 31.59 3.93
N LEU A 24 -34.74 31.16 5.03
CA LEU A 24 -35.28 30.13 5.93
C LEU A 24 -36.59 30.54 6.61
N LYS A 25 -36.82 31.84 6.85
CA LYS A 25 -38.08 32.35 7.40
C LYS A 25 -39.25 32.12 6.45
N GLN A 26 -39.05 32.41 5.16
CA GLN A 26 -40.06 32.16 4.13
C GLN A 26 -40.32 30.66 3.99
N ALA A 27 -39.27 29.83 3.99
CA ALA A 27 -39.41 28.38 3.95
C ALA A 27 -40.26 27.85 5.13
N LEU A 28 -39.98 28.28 6.36
CA LEU A 28 -40.78 27.91 7.54
C LEU A 28 -42.25 28.31 7.42
N GLN A 29 -42.53 29.54 6.97
CA GLN A 29 -43.91 30.01 6.80
C GLN A 29 -44.68 29.19 5.76
N LEU A 30 -44.03 28.80 4.66
CA LEU A 30 -44.63 27.95 3.63
C LEU A 30 -44.93 26.55 4.17
N ILE A 31 -44.01 25.96 4.94
CA ILE A 31 -44.21 24.64 5.56
C ILE A 31 -45.35 24.70 6.59
N GLU A 32 -45.32 25.66 7.52
CA GLU A 32 -46.37 25.79 8.55
C GLU A 32 -47.75 26.06 7.95
N LYS A 33 -47.83 26.82 6.85
CA LYS A 33 -49.08 27.07 6.14
C LYS A 33 -49.65 25.78 5.53
N ARG A 34 -48.80 24.84 5.08
CA ARG A 34 -49.26 23.54 4.57
C ARG A 34 -49.76 22.63 5.70
N ILE A 35 -49.02 22.56 6.79
CA ILE A 35 -49.42 21.80 7.99
C ILE A 35 -50.77 22.32 8.52
N LYS A 36 -50.93 23.65 8.66
CA LYS A 36 -52.20 24.28 9.08
C LYS A 36 -53.38 24.04 8.12
N LYS A 37 -53.10 23.75 6.85
CA LYS A 37 -54.11 23.45 5.83
C LYS A 37 -54.49 21.96 5.77
N GLY A 38 -54.00 21.14 6.70
CA GLY A 38 -54.36 19.73 6.85
C GLY A 38 -53.35 18.74 6.27
N GLU A 39 -52.21 19.20 5.72
CA GLU A 39 -51.14 18.34 5.22
C GLU A 39 -50.14 18.01 6.36
N ASP A 40 -50.59 17.24 7.36
CA ASP A 40 -49.79 16.93 8.57
C ASP A 40 -48.94 15.66 8.41
N THR A 41 -48.06 15.63 7.41
CA THR A 41 -47.23 14.46 7.08
C THR A 41 -45.89 14.46 7.84
N SER A 42 -45.33 13.26 8.08
CA SER A 42 -43.99 13.11 8.67
C SER A 42 -42.92 13.82 7.83
N PHE A 43 -43.05 13.81 6.50
CA PHE A 43 -42.18 14.52 5.57
C PHE A 43 -42.14 16.03 5.86
N LEU A 44 -43.30 16.69 5.95
CA LEU A 44 -43.35 18.13 6.22
C LEU A 44 -42.85 18.48 7.63
N LYS A 45 -43.07 17.59 8.61
CA LYS A 45 -42.52 17.76 9.97
C LYS A 45 -40.99 17.62 9.98
N ALA A 46 -40.43 16.65 9.27
CA ALA A 46 -38.98 16.49 9.15
C ALA A 46 -38.35 17.69 8.43
N TRP A 47 -38.98 18.17 7.36
CA TRP A 47 -38.49 19.34 6.64
C TRP A 47 -38.56 20.61 7.48
N LYS A 48 -39.64 20.79 8.24
CA LYS A 48 -39.75 21.87 9.24
C LYS A 48 -38.61 21.82 10.24
N ALA A 49 -38.36 20.64 10.83
CA ALA A 49 -37.30 20.45 11.81
C ALA A 49 -35.91 20.75 11.23
N HIS A 50 -35.66 20.34 9.97
CA HIS A 50 -34.44 20.64 9.23
C HIS A 50 -34.22 22.14 9.03
N VAL A 51 -35.25 22.85 8.57
CA VAL A 51 -35.17 24.32 8.35
C VAL A 51 -35.03 25.07 9.68
N LEU A 52 -35.70 24.62 10.74
CA LEU A 52 -35.56 25.17 12.09
C LEU A 52 -34.12 25.04 12.60
N HIS A 53 -33.49 23.89 12.41
CA HIS A 53 -32.09 23.66 12.81
C HIS A 53 -31.10 24.57 12.06
N ARG A 54 -31.36 24.86 10.78
CA ARG A 54 -30.49 25.74 9.97
C ARG A 54 -30.68 27.23 10.27
N HIS A 55 -31.66 27.59 11.09
CA HIS A 55 -31.95 28.99 11.41
C HIS A 55 -30.85 29.58 12.30
N ALA A 56 -30.55 30.88 12.12
CA ALA A 56 -29.52 31.59 12.88
C ALA A 56 -29.89 31.88 14.36
N ASP A 57 -31.04 31.42 14.83
CA ASP A 57 -31.54 31.69 16.19
C ASP A 57 -31.47 30.40 17.00
N ASP A 58 -30.72 30.43 18.09
CA ASP A 58 -30.48 29.28 18.98
C ASP A 58 -31.78 28.63 19.45
N THR A 59 -32.84 29.42 19.69
CA THR A 59 -34.14 28.88 20.13
C THR A 59 -34.81 28.04 19.04
N HIS A 60 -34.73 28.50 17.79
CA HIS A 60 -35.23 27.78 16.62
C HIS A 60 -34.36 26.55 16.35
N GLN A 61 -33.04 26.67 16.53
CA GLN A 61 -32.11 25.57 16.36
C GLN A 61 -32.40 24.41 17.33
N GLN A 62 -32.52 24.72 18.63
CA GLN A 62 -32.84 23.72 19.67
C GLN A 62 -34.22 23.09 19.47
N ARG A 63 -35.19 23.87 19.01
CA ARG A 63 -36.50 23.34 18.63
C ARG A 63 -36.41 22.38 17.44
N GLY A 64 -35.63 22.70 16.43
CA GLY A 64 -35.37 21.83 15.28
C GLY A 64 -34.76 20.49 15.70
N ILE A 65 -33.79 20.51 16.61
CA ILE A 65 -33.18 19.29 17.18
C ILE A 65 -34.23 18.46 17.91
N THR A 66 -35.01 19.09 18.79
CA THR A 66 -36.04 18.41 19.58
C THR A 66 -37.12 17.76 18.70
N GLU A 67 -37.61 18.50 17.69
CA GLU A 67 -38.60 17.99 16.73
C GLU A 67 -38.02 16.84 15.87
N THR A 68 -36.75 16.92 15.47
CA THR A 68 -36.06 15.84 14.74
C THR A 68 -35.99 14.57 15.59
N LEU A 69 -35.52 14.68 16.84
CA LEU A 69 -35.38 13.53 17.75
C LEU A 69 -36.74 12.89 18.07
N ALA A 70 -37.80 13.70 18.20
CA ALA A 70 -39.15 13.20 18.41
C ALA A 70 -39.64 12.36 17.21
N LEU A 71 -39.37 12.82 15.98
CA LEU A 71 -39.71 12.08 14.77
C LEU A 71 -38.92 10.77 14.63
N CYS A 72 -37.62 10.77 14.97
CA CYS A 72 -36.80 9.55 14.94
C CYS A 72 -37.30 8.48 15.92
N ARG A 73 -37.95 8.89 17.02
CA ARG A 73 -38.48 8.00 18.07
C ARG A 73 -39.97 7.72 17.93
N ALA A 74 -40.61 8.19 16.87
CA ALA A 74 -42.05 8.03 16.68
C ALA A 74 -42.48 6.54 16.60
N GLU A 75 -43.73 6.30 17.01
CA GLU A 75 -44.43 5.02 16.88
C GLU A 75 -45.80 5.25 16.22
N PRO A 76 -46.09 4.65 15.04
CA PRO A 76 -45.24 3.75 14.27
C PRO A 76 -43.97 4.46 13.71
N ALA A 77 -42.93 3.68 13.45
CA ALA A 77 -41.68 4.21 12.92
C ALA A 77 -41.89 4.89 11.55
N VAL A 78 -41.11 5.92 11.27
CA VAL A 78 -41.07 6.56 9.94
C VAL A 78 -40.52 5.56 8.93
N THR A 79 -41.24 5.33 7.83
CA THR A 79 -40.85 4.39 6.76
C THR A 79 -40.76 5.06 5.38
N ASP A 80 -40.92 6.38 5.33
CA ASP A 80 -40.83 7.14 4.09
C ASP A 80 -39.37 7.52 3.84
N LEU A 81 -38.83 7.16 2.66
CA LEU A 81 -37.40 7.31 2.35
C LEU A 81 -36.95 8.77 2.37
N ASP A 82 -37.71 9.67 1.75
CA ASP A 82 -37.38 11.09 1.70
C ASP A 82 -37.38 11.70 3.11
N THR A 83 -38.36 11.33 3.95
CA THR A 83 -38.41 11.75 5.35
C THR A 83 -37.20 11.21 6.13
N LEU A 84 -36.82 9.95 5.94
CA LEU A 84 -35.67 9.34 6.61
C LEU A 84 -34.35 10.01 6.20
N ASP A 85 -34.17 10.30 4.91
CA ASP A 85 -33.00 10.99 4.39
C ASP A 85 -32.89 12.41 4.99
N ILE A 86 -33.99 13.17 5.07
CA ILE A 86 -34.00 14.50 5.71
C ILE A 86 -33.64 14.41 7.19
N LEU A 87 -34.21 13.44 7.93
CA LEU A 87 -33.91 13.25 9.35
C LEU A 87 -32.43 12.88 9.56
N TYR A 88 -31.90 11.99 8.71
CA TYR A 88 -30.50 11.58 8.74
C TYR A 88 -29.56 12.76 8.47
N GLU A 89 -29.81 13.54 7.41
CA GLU A 89 -29.01 14.72 7.03
C GLU A 89 -29.06 15.81 8.10
N THR A 90 -30.19 15.93 8.81
CA THR A 90 -30.35 16.86 9.94
C THR A 90 -29.51 16.39 11.13
N LEU A 91 -29.61 15.12 11.52
CA LEU A 91 -28.82 14.55 12.61
C LEU A 91 -27.31 14.63 12.35
N GLN A 92 -26.88 14.40 11.10
CA GLN A 92 -25.48 14.52 10.71
C GLN A 92 -24.92 15.94 10.90
N ARG A 93 -25.74 16.98 10.67
CA ARG A 93 -25.35 18.38 10.91
C ARG A 93 -25.35 18.76 12.38
N VAL A 94 -26.27 18.20 13.16
CA VAL A 94 -26.37 18.47 14.61
C VAL A 94 -25.15 17.92 15.36
N GLY A 95 -24.73 16.70 15.03
CA GLY A 95 -23.66 15.97 15.74
C GLY A 95 -24.09 15.48 17.14
N GLY A 96 -23.38 14.50 17.71
CA GLY A 96 -23.63 14.01 19.07
C GLY A 96 -24.90 13.14 19.23
N HIS A 97 -25.48 12.69 18.11
CA HIS A 97 -26.67 11.84 18.06
C HIS A 97 -26.48 10.60 17.17
N GLU A 98 -25.26 10.08 17.14
CA GLU A 98 -24.83 8.97 16.29
C GLU A 98 -25.69 7.72 16.52
N ASP A 99 -26.04 7.41 17.77
CA ASP A 99 -26.92 6.28 18.10
C ASP A 99 -28.31 6.40 17.49
N THR A 100 -28.89 7.61 17.53
CA THR A 100 -30.22 7.85 16.95
C THR A 100 -30.14 7.73 15.43
N MET A 101 -29.09 8.27 14.82
CA MET A 101 -28.81 8.19 13.39
C MET A 101 -28.64 6.74 12.92
N ARG A 102 -27.95 5.89 13.69
CA ARG A 102 -27.83 4.45 13.40
C ARG A 102 -29.16 3.71 13.52
N SER A 103 -29.94 4.04 14.55
CA SER A 103 -31.18 3.31 14.85
C SER A 103 -32.35 3.61 13.92
N ILE A 104 -32.38 4.77 13.26
CA ILE A 104 -33.54 5.21 12.48
C ILE A 104 -33.85 4.27 11.31
N TRP A 105 -32.81 3.86 10.57
CA TRP A 105 -32.92 2.92 9.46
C TRP A 105 -33.25 1.51 9.94
N GLU A 106 -32.66 1.06 11.05
CA GLU A 106 -33.00 -0.22 11.67
C GLU A 106 -34.49 -0.28 12.08
N ARG A 107 -35.03 0.81 12.64
CA ARG A 107 -36.45 0.91 13.01
C ARG A 107 -37.37 0.88 11.78
N ALA A 108 -37.03 1.65 10.74
CA ALA A 108 -37.80 1.67 9.49
C ALA A 108 -37.82 0.28 8.82
N ALA A 109 -36.66 -0.36 8.74
CA ALA A 109 -36.49 -1.70 8.18
C ALA A 109 -37.28 -2.77 8.97
N LYS A 110 -37.31 -2.68 10.30
CA LYS A 110 -38.14 -3.58 11.14
C LYS A 110 -39.64 -3.33 10.98
N ALA A 111 -40.06 -2.09 10.75
CA ALA A 111 -41.46 -1.76 10.51
C ALA A 111 -41.96 -2.27 9.15
N LYS A 112 -41.08 -2.33 8.14
CA LYS A 112 -41.37 -2.88 6.81
C LYS A 112 -40.31 -3.90 6.36
N PRO A 113 -40.32 -5.14 6.88
CA PRO A 113 -39.28 -6.14 6.59
C PRO A 113 -39.27 -6.63 5.12
N GLN A 114 -40.40 -6.51 4.42
CA GLN A 114 -40.56 -6.92 3.02
C GLN A 114 -40.30 -5.79 2.02
N ASP A 115 -39.99 -4.58 2.49
CA ASP A 115 -39.67 -3.43 1.65
C ASP A 115 -38.17 -3.44 1.33
N LEU A 116 -37.83 -3.84 0.09
CA LEU A 116 -36.45 -4.01 -0.33
C LEU A 116 -35.67 -2.70 -0.34
N ASP A 117 -36.32 -1.59 -0.69
CA ASP A 117 -35.66 -0.29 -0.84
C ASP A 117 -35.22 0.22 0.53
N ILE A 118 -36.08 0.11 1.56
CA ILE A 118 -35.72 0.46 2.94
C ILE A 118 -34.57 -0.41 3.47
N GLN A 119 -34.61 -1.72 3.20
CA GLN A 119 -33.59 -2.67 3.67
C GLN A 119 -32.24 -2.42 3.01
N THR A 120 -32.24 -2.14 1.70
CA THR A 120 -31.03 -1.84 0.93
C THR A 120 -30.46 -0.48 1.34
N ARG A 121 -31.30 0.54 1.52
CA ARG A 121 -30.88 1.87 1.98
C ARG A 121 -30.26 1.84 3.37
N TRP A 122 -30.83 1.06 4.30
CA TRP A 122 -30.22 0.83 5.62
C TRP A 122 -28.83 0.22 5.49
N PHE A 123 -28.68 -0.81 4.66
CA PHE A 123 -27.41 -1.46 4.41
C PHE A 123 -26.36 -0.50 3.82
N GLU A 124 -26.71 0.22 2.75
CA GLU A 124 -25.83 1.16 2.05
C GLU A 124 -25.31 2.25 3.01
N TYR A 125 -26.20 2.90 3.77
CA TYR A 125 -25.80 3.94 4.70
C TYR A 125 -24.86 3.41 5.78
N ALA A 126 -25.15 2.24 6.35
CA ALA A 126 -24.31 1.64 7.37
C ALA A 126 -22.92 1.27 6.80
N PHE A 127 -22.90 0.68 5.60
CA PHE A 127 -21.67 0.24 4.95
C PHE A 127 -20.77 1.41 4.51
N GLU A 128 -21.34 2.47 3.92
CA GLU A 128 -20.58 3.65 3.47
C GLU A 128 -20.01 4.48 4.63
N LYS A 129 -20.59 4.37 5.83
CA LYS A 129 -20.17 5.08 7.04
C LYS A 129 -19.29 4.26 7.97
N ASP A 130 -18.80 3.11 7.50
CA ASP A 130 -17.96 2.20 8.27
C ASP A 130 -18.65 1.67 9.55
N ASP A 131 -19.99 1.70 9.63
CA ASP A 131 -20.77 1.12 10.73
C ASP A 131 -21.00 -0.38 10.49
N TRP A 132 -19.93 -1.15 10.65
CA TRP A 132 -19.89 -2.58 10.35
C TRP A 132 -20.96 -3.37 11.11
N LYS A 133 -21.27 -2.96 12.35
CA LYS A 133 -22.28 -3.65 13.19
C LYS A 133 -23.69 -3.44 12.65
N SER A 134 -24.03 -2.23 12.24
CA SER A 134 -25.33 -1.94 11.60
C SER A 134 -25.41 -2.58 10.20
N ALA A 135 -24.32 -2.53 9.43
CA ALA A 135 -24.25 -3.16 8.11
C ALA A 135 -24.43 -4.67 8.20
N GLN A 136 -23.81 -5.33 9.19
CA GLN A 136 -23.97 -6.77 9.43
C GLN A 136 -25.43 -7.13 9.78
N LYS A 137 -26.09 -6.36 10.66
CA LYS A 137 -27.51 -6.56 10.96
C LYS A 137 -28.40 -6.41 9.73
N ALA A 138 -28.14 -5.37 8.93
CA ALA A 138 -28.87 -5.11 7.69
C ALA A 138 -28.69 -6.27 6.69
N ALA A 139 -27.46 -6.76 6.51
CA ALA A 139 -27.19 -7.92 5.65
C ALA A 139 -27.86 -9.20 6.15
N MET A 140 -27.90 -9.44 7.47
CA MET A 140 -28.67 -10.54 8.06
C MET A 140 -30.18 -10.41 7.82
N SER A 141 -30.72 -9.20 7.90
CA SER A 141 -32.13 -8.93 7.57
C SER A 141 -32.40 -9.20 6.07
N LEU A 142 -31.52 -8.72 5.19
CA LEU A 142 -31.61 -8.92 3.75
C LEU A 142 -31.59 -10.41 3.36
N GLN A 143 -30.65 -11.20 3.89
CA GLN A 143 -30.57 -12.63 3.54
C GLN A 143 -31.75 -13.46 4.08
N ASN A 144 -32.35 -13.05 5.20
CA ASN A 144 -33.50 -13.73 5.79
C ASN A 144 -34.80 -13.40 5.05
N ASN A 145 -35.02 -12.12 4.72
CA ASN A 145 -36.26 -11.66 4.08
C ASN A 145 -36.25 -11.87 2.56
N PHE A 146 -35.07 -11.87 1.92
CA PHE A 146 -34.91 -12.02 0.47
C PHE A 146 -33.97 -13.17 0.09
N PRO A 147 -34.26 -14.43 0.50
CA PRO A 147 -33.35 -15.56 0.35
C PRO A 147 -33.05 -15.97 -1.10
N LYS A 148 -33.84 -15.49 -2.07
CA LYS A 148 -33.61 -15.71 -3.51
C LYS A 148 -32.38 -14.96 -4.04
N LYS A 149 -31.95 -13.89 -3.37
CA LYS A 149 -30.77 -13.12 -3.76
C LYS A 149 -29.56 -13.64 -2.98
N ARG A 150 -28.80 -14.53 -3.61
CA ARG A 150 -27.61 -15.19 -3.05
C ARG A 150 -26.58 -14.21 -2.47
N ASN A 151 -26.35 -13.08 -3.14
CA ASN A 151 -25.34 -12.10 -2.72
C ASN A 151 -25.52 -11.65 -1.28
N TYR A 152 -26.77 -11.54 -0.78
CA TYR A 152 -27.03 -11.14 0.59
C TYR A 152 -26.50 -12.15 1.63
N TYR A 153 -26.50 -13.45 1.30
CA TYR A 153 -25.92 -14.46 2.16
C TYR A 153 -24.39 -14.28 2.26
N ILE A 154 -23.72 -14.04 1.14
CA ILE A 154 -22.27 -13.82 1.12
C ILE A 154 -21.90 -12.46 1.75
N TRP A 155 -22.69 -11.42 1.54
CA TRP A 155 -22.52 -10.13 2.23
C TRP A 155 -22.58 -10.30 3.75
N ALA A 156 -23.54 -11.09 4.25
CA ALA A 156 -23.63 -11.39 5.67
C ALA A 156 -22.39 -12.14 6.19
N ILE A 157 -21.84 -13.11 5.44
CA ILE A 157 -20.58 -13.78 5.77
C ILE A 157 -19.42 -12.77 5.83
N PHE A 158 -19.28 -11.95 4.80
CA PHE A 158 -18.22 -10.95 4.68
C PHE A 158 -18.26 -9.93 5.83
N LEU A 159 -19.43 -9.46 6.24
CA LEU A 159 -19.55 -8.50 7.33
C LEU A 159 -19.31 -9.13 8.71
N CYS A 160 -19.66 -10.42 8.88
CA CYS A 160 -19.24 -11.16 10.07
C CYS A 160 -17.71 -11.26 10.11
N TYR A 161 -17.06 -11.48 8.96
CA TYR A 161 -15.61 -11.48 8.85
C TYR A 161 -15.01 -10.11 9.18
N LEU A 162 -15.52 -9.02 8.59
CA LEU A 162 -15.03 -7.66 8.88
C LEU A 162 -15.08 -7.33 10.38
N LEU A 163 -16.18 -7.64 11.06
CA LEU A 163 -16.31 -7.46 12.51
C LEU A 163 -15.38 -8.35 13.34
N ALA A 164 -14.95 -9.49 12.79
CA ALA A 164 -14.01 -10.40 13.48
C ALA A 164 -12.58 -9.86 13.46
N VAL A 165 -12.18 -9.23 12.34
CA VAL A 165 -10.82 -8.71 12.12
C VAL A 165 -10.67 -7.24 12.49
N ASP A 166 -11.76 -6.51 12.63
CA ASP A 166 -11.76 -5.10 13.03
C ASP A 166 -11.20 -4.90 14.45
N GLU A 167 -10.18 -4.06 14.57
CA GLU A 167 -9.51 -3.73 15.83
C GLU A 167 -10.36 -2.85 16.75
N GLU A 168 -11.32 -2.10 16.19
CA GLU A 168 -12.23 -1.25 16.96
C GLU A 168 -13.38 -2.05 17.59
N SER A 169 -13.58 -3.29 17.13
CA SER A 169 -14.60 -4.20 17.64
C SER A 169 -14.19 -4.84 18.97
N SER A 170 -15.16 -5.02 19.88
CA SER A 170 -14.91 -5.64 21.18
C SER A 170 -14.47 -7.11 21.05
N ASP A 171 -13.64 -7.63 21.97
CA ASP A 171 -13.21 -9.04 21.96
C ASP A 171 -14.38 -10.04 21.92
N MET A 172 -15.49 -9.68 22.56
CA MET A 172 -16.70 -10.49 22.54
C MET A 172 -17.34 -10.50 21.15
N ASP A 173 -17.47 -9.33 20.52
CA ASP A 173 -17.98 -9.21 19.16
C ASP A 173 -17.05 -9.95 18.18
N ARG A 174 -15.74 -9.77 18.28
CA ARG A 174 -14.75 -10.43 17.41
C ARG A 174 -14.86 -11.96 17.47
N LYS A 175 -14.97 -12.53 18.68
CA LYS A 175 -15.17 -13.98 18.87
C LYS A 175 -16.52 -14.45 18.35
N LEU A 176 -17.59 -13.71 18.61
CA LEU A 176 -18.95 -14.05 18.18
C LEU A 176 -19.05 -14.07 16.66
N PHE A 177 -18.65 -12.97 16.01
CA PHE A 177 -18.75 -12.80 14.57
C PHE A 177 -17.72 -13.67 13.83
N GLY A 178 -16.53 -13.90 14.40
CA GLY A 178 -15.57 -14.87 13.85
C GLY A 178 -16.12 -16.30 13.83
N THR A 179 -16.78 -16.72 14.92
CA THR A 179 -17.45 -18.03 14.98
C THR A 179 -18.59 -18.12 13.96
N LEU A 180 -19.38 -17.05 13.83
CA LEU A 180 -20.50 -17.00 12.89
C LEU A 180 -20.01 -17.05 11.43
N ALA A 181 -19.00 -16.25 11.08
CA ALA A 181 -18.38 -16.22 9.76
C ALA A 181 -17.86 -17.61 9.37
N TYR A 182 -17.09 -18.26 10.27
CA TYR A 182 -16.59 -19.61 10.06
C TYR A 182 -17.72 -20.61 9.81
N ARG A 183 -18.73 -20.66 10.68
CA ARG A 183 -19.84 -21.62 10.52
C ARG A 183 -20.61 -21.40 9.22
N MET A 184 -20.88 -20.15 8.86
CA MET A 184 -21.63 -19.83 7.65
C MET A 184 -20.84 -20.16 6.37
N VAL A 185 -19.53 -19.87 6.36
CA VAL A 185 -18.68 -20.13 5.18
C VAL A 185 -18.32 -21.61 5.05
N SER A 186 -18.08 -22.33 6.16
CA SER A 186 -17.87 -23.79 6.12
C SER A 186 -19.11 -24.51 5.59
N LYS A 187 -20.31 -24.11 6.04
CA LYS A 187 -21.56 -24.63 5.49
C LYS A 187 -21.72 -24.32 3.99
N ALA A 188 -21.24 -23.16 3.55
CA ALA A 188 -21.23 -22.80 2.14
C ALA A 188 -20.27 -23.69 1.32
N ALA A 189 -19.10 -24.00 1.88
CA ALA A 189 -18.14 -24.93 1.27
C ALA A 189 -18.67 -26.36 1.19
N GLU A 190 -19.30 -26.86 2.25
CA GLU A 190 -19.94 -28.19 2.29
C GLU A 190 -21.09 -28.32 1.27
N SER A 191 -21.73 -27.21 0.92
CA SER A 191 -22.83 -27.18 -0.05
C SER A 191 -22.36 -27.22 -1.51
N VAL A 192 -21.03 -27.18 -1.77
CA VAL A 192 -20.47 -27.23 -3.12
C VAL A 192 -20.65 -28.64 -3.69
N PRO A 193 -21.39 -28.81 -4.79
CA PRO A 193 -21.69 -30.13 -5.33
C PRO A 193 -20.44 -30.78 -5.91
N SER A 194 -20.40 -32.12 -5.90
CA SER A 194 -19.31 -32.88 -6.52
C SER A 194 -19.36 -32.82 -8.04
N ASP A 195 -20.55 -32.69 -8.65
CA ASP A 195 -20.69 -32.49 -10.10
C ASP A 195 -20.46 -31.00 -10.45
N PRO A 196 -19.41 -30.66 -11.23
CA PRO A 196 -19.15 -29.27 -11.64
C PRO A 196 -20.26 -28.64 -12.49
N LYS A 197 -21.17 -29.44 -13.07
CA LYS A 197 -22.33 -28.93 -13.82
C LYS A 197 -23.39 -28.34 -12.90
N GLU A 198 -23.45 -28.79 -11.65
CA GLU A 198 -24.44 -28.36 -10.68
C GLU A 198 -23.97 -27.16 -9.85
N LEU A 199 -22.72 -26.69 -10.01
CA LEU A 199 -22.09 -25.65 -9.18
C LEU A 199 -22.97 -24.41 -8.93
N LEU A 200 -23.69 -23.94 -9.95
CA LEU A 200 -24.54 -22.74 -9.87
C LEU A 200 -25.93 -23.00 -9.27
N SER A 201 -26.27 -24.25 -8.97
CA SER A 201 -27.62 -24.66 -8.55
C SER A 201 -27.89 -24.41 -7.06
N PRO A 202 -26.96 -24.70 -6.12
CA PRO A 202 -27.21 -24.45 -4.70
C PRO A 202 -27.01 -22.96 -4.36
N PRO A 203 -28.05 -22.24 -3.87
CA PRO A 203 -27.99 -20.79 -3.66
C PRO A 203 -27.06 -20.36 -2.52
N ARG A 204 -26.60 -21.30 -1.68
CA ARG A 204 -25.70 -21.03 -0.55
C ARG A 204 -24.33 -21.69 -0.69
N ALA A 205 -24.05 -22.39 -1.79
CA ALA A 205 -22.72 -22.93 -2.07
C ALA A 205 -21.74 -21.83 -2.42
N ILE A 206 -20.44 -22.10 -2.26
CA ILE A 206 -19.38 -21.31 -2.91
C ILE A 206 -19.43 -21.59 -4.42
N GLN A 207 -19.40 -20.54 -5.23
CA GLN A 207 -19.58 -20.60 -6.68
C GLN A 207 -18.52 -19.83 -7.46
N SER A 208 -17.71 -18.99 -6.80
CA SER A 208 -16.61 -18.25 -7.42
C SER A 208 -15.30 -18.37 -6.65
N ALA A 209 -14.18 -18.19 -7.36
CA ALA A 209 -12.85 -18.15 -6.77
C ALA A 209 -12.76 -17.09 -5.66
N GLU A 210 -13.44 -15.96 -5.83
CA GLU A 210 -13.39 -14.85 -4.88
C GLU A 210 -14.10 -15.15 -3.55
N GLU A 211 -15.14 -15.98 -3.58
CA GLU A 211 -15.78 -16.49 -2.37
C GLU A 211 -14.94 -17.57 -1.67
N LEU A 212 -14.18 -18.37 -2.44
CA LEU A 212 -13.18 -19.26 -1.86
C LEU A 212 -12.04 -18.48 -1.21
N LEU A 213 -11.59 -17.37 -1.81
CA LEU A 213 -10.63 -16.48 -1.18
C LEU A 213 -11.18 -15.83 0.10
N LEU A 214 -12.46 -15.45 0.13
CA LEU A 214 -13.12 -15.02 1.37
C LEU A 214 -13.11 -16.14 2.43
N LEU A 215 -13.38 -17.39 2.05
CA LEU A 215 -13.25 -18.53 2.96
C LEU A 215 -11.83 -18.63 3.50
N VAL A 216 -10.81 -18.58 2.63
CA VAL A 216 -9.40 -18.62 3.02
C VAL A 216 -9.11 -17.54 4.06
N LYS A 217 -9.50 -16.28 3.80
CA LYS A 217 -9.32 -15.16 4.73
C LYS A 217 -9.95 -15.40 6.10
N ILE A 218 -11.17 -15.95 6.14
CA ILE A 218 -11.85 -16.30 7.38
C ILE A 218 -11.07 -17.36 8.16
N TYR A 219 -10.55 -18.38 7.48
CA TYR A 219 -9.77 -19.44 8.11
C TYR A 219 -8.40 -18.95 8.58
N GLU A 220 -7.73 -18.10 7.79
CA GLU A 220 -6.46 -17.46 8.15
C GLU A 220 -6.59 -16.61 9.41
N SER A 221 -7.66 -15.80 9.51
CA SER A 221 -7.92 -14.97 10.70
C SER A 221 -8.09 -15.76 12.00
N GLN A 222 -8.32 -17.08 11.89
CA GLN A 222 -8.49 -18.00 13.01
C GLN A 222 -7.33 -18.99 13.14
N GLY A 223 -6.25 -18.84 12.36
CA GLY A 223 -5.09 -19.73 12.38
C GLY A 223 -5.34 -21.15 11.87
N ARG A 224 -6.43 -21.38 11.13
CA ARG A 224 -6.86 -22.71 10.66
C ARG A 224 -6.17 -23.13 9.36
N HIS A 225 -4.85 -22.98 9.28
CA HIS A 225 -4.09 -23.18 8.04
C HIS A 225 -4.11 -24.62 7.52
N SER A 226 -4.14 -25.63 8.41
CA SER A 226 -4.24 -27.04 8.01
C SER A 226 -5.59 -27.39 7.37
N GLU A 227 -6.68 -26.73 7.76
CA GLU A 227 -7.98 -26.89 7.12
C GLU A 227 -8.00 -26.25 5.72
N ILE A 228 -7.31 -25.11 5.55
CA ILE A 228 -7.15 -24.47 4.23
C ILE A 228 -6.49 -25.44 3.27
N VAL A 229 -5.38 -26.08 3.67
CA VAL A 229 -4.67 -27.07 2.83
C VAL A 229 -5.63 -28.18 2.39
N LYS A 230 -6.42 -28.75 3.31
CA LYS A 230 -7.40 -29.80 3.00
C LYS A 230 -8.47 -29.34 2.00
N ILE A 231 -8.95 -28.10 2.13
CA ILE A 231 -9.93 -27.53 1.20
C ILE A 231 -9.31 -27.34 -0.18
N LEU A 232 -8.08 -26.83 -0.25
CA LEU A 232 -7.36 -26.61 -1.50
C LEU A 232 -6.96 -27.92 -2.22
N ASP A 233 -6.86 -29.02 -1.48
CA ASP A 233 -6.65 -30.36 -2.02
C ASP A 233 -7.93 -31.04 -2.55
N SER A 234 -9.11 -30.51 -2.23
CA SER A 234 -10.38 -31.08 -2.70
C SER A 234 -10.58 -30.91 -4.21
N GLU A 235 -11.17 -31.92 -4.87
CA GLU A 235 -11.37 -31.90 -6.33
C GLU A 235 -12.50 -30.95 -6.77
N ASN A 236 -13.54 -30.79 -5.95
CA ASN A 236 -14.73 -30.00 -6.28
C ASN A 236 -14.60 -28.52 -5.92
N LEU A 237 -13.85 -28.17 -4.87
CA LEU A 237 -13.68 -26.78 -4.39
C LEU A 237 -12.24 -26.27 -4.51
N GLY A 238 -11.25 -27.16 -4.41
CA GLY A 238 -9.84 -26.80 -4.32
C GLY A 238 -9.19 -26.35 -5.64
N ILE A 239 -7.86 -26.39 -5.69
CA ILE A 239 -7.03 -25.81 -6.76
C ILE A 239 -7.38 -26.40 -8.14
N LYS A 240 -7.65 -27.71 -8.19
CA LYS A 240 -7.97 -28.43 -9.44
C LYS A 240 -9.43 -28.31 -9.86
N SER A 241 -10.27 -27.64 -9.06
CA SER A 241 -11.69 -27.49 -9.36
C SER A 241 -11.92 -26.66 -10.63
N LYS A 242 -13.11 -26.82 -11.24
CA LYS A 242 -13.52 -26.00 -12.40
C LYS A 242 -13.60 -24.51 -12.09
N MET A 243 -13.73 -24.14 -10.81
CA MET A 243 -13.83 -22.76 -10.35
C MET A 243 -12.46 -22.08 -10.28
N VAL A 244 -11.44 -22.81 -9.82
CA VAL A 244 -10.08 -22.28 -9.59
C VAL A 244 -9.14 -22.54 -10.77
N GLN A 245 -9.30 -23.67 -11.46
CA GLN A 245 -8.56 -24.00 -12.69
C GLN A 245 -7.03 -23.90 -12.56
N SER A 246 -6.48 -24.31 -11.42
CA SER A 246 -5.04 -24.24 -11.11
C SER A 246 -4.45 -22.83 -11.14
N ASP A 247 -5.25 -21.81 -10.79
CA ASP A 247 -4.78 -20.43 -10.62
C ASP A 247 -3.63 -20.36 -9.60
N TRP A 248 -2.54 -19.69 -10.02
CA TRP A 248 -1.30 -19.56 -9.25
C TRP A 248 -1.50 -18.85 -7.90
N SER A 249 -2.47 -17.96 -7.79
CA SER A 249 -2.80 -17.28 -6.53
C SER A 249 -3.16 -18.28 -5.42
N PHE A 250 -3.92 -19.33 -5.73
CA PHE A 250 -4.27 -20.38 -4.77
C PHE A 250 -3.12 -21.34 -4.48
N ILE A 251 -2.20 -21.52 -5.43
CA ILE A 251 -0.94 -22.24 -5.18
C ILE A 251 -0.12 -21.47 -4.13
N GLY A 252 0.01 -20.15 -4.29
CA GLY A 252 0.64 -19.27 -3.29
C GLY A 252 -0.03 -19.37 -1.91
N VAL A 253 -1.36 -19.36 -1.85
CA VAL A 253 -2.12 -19.57 -0.61
C VAL A 253 -1.81 -20.92 0.03
N LYS A 254 -1.74 -22.00 -0.77
CA LYS A 254 -1.42 -23.34 -0.27
C LYS A 254 0.01 -23.41 0.27
N LEU A 255 0.99 -22.83 -0.42
CA LEU A 255 2.39 -22.77 0.04
C LEU A 255 2.48 -22.05 1.39
N SER A 256 1.88 -20.86 1.49
CA SER A 256 1.83 -20.07 2.74
C SER A 256 1.10 -20.83 3.86
N SER A 257 0.02 -21.55 3.54
CA SER A 257 -0.74 -22.33 4.52
C SER A 257 0.03 -23.56 5.02
N LEU A 258 0.79 -24.25 4.15
CA LEU A 258 1.66 -25.36 4.54
C LEU A 258 2.77 -24.89 5.49
N GLU A 259 3.38 -23.74 5.21
CA GLU A 259 4.39 -23.12 6.06
C GLU A 259 3.82 -22.75 7.44
N LYS A 260 2.70 -22.00 7.47
CA LYS A 260 2.06 -21.55 8.72
C LYS A 260 1.46 -22.70 9.53
N ALA A 261 1.07 -23.80 8.89
CA ALA A 261 0.59 -25.02 9.55
C ALA A 261 1.73 -25.95 10.01
N GLU A 262 2.99 -25.60 9.73
CA GLU A 262 4.18 -26.41 10.01
C GLU A 262 4.12 -27.82 9.39
N MET A 263 3.43 -27.96 8.25
CA MET A 263 3.29 -29.22 7.50
C MET A 263 4.50 -29.43 6.60
N TRP A 264 5.69 -29.57 7.21
CA TRP A 264 6.97 -29.53 6.50
C TRP A 264 7.15 -30.68 5.51
N ALA A 265 6.70 -31.89 5.85
CA ALA A 265 6.84 -33.06 4.97
C ALA A 265 5.96 -32.93 3.71
N GLU A 266 4.71 -32.51 3.90
CA GLU A 266 3.77 -32.23 2.82
C GLU A 266 4.24 -31.03 1.98
N GLY A 267 4.75 -29.98 2.62
CA GLY A 267 5.36 -28.83 1.97
C GLY A 267 6.55 -29.21 1.09
N LEU A 268 7.46 -30.04 1.61
CA LEU A 268 8.60 -30.54 0.84
C LEU A 268 8.16 -31.40 -0.35
N SER A 269 7.18 -32.29 -0.16
CA SER A 269 6.65 -33.10 -1.26
C SER A 269 5.99 -32.24 -2.34
N TYR A 270 5.18 -31.27 -1.92
CA TYR A 270 4.42 -30.41 -2.84
C TYR A 270 5.33 -29.48 -3.65
N THR A 271 6.34 -28.88 -3.00
CA THR A 271 7.34 -28.04 -3.70
C THR A 271 8.15 -28.84 -4.71
N LYS A 272 8.56 -30.08 -4.39
CA LYS A 272 9.22 -30.98 -5.36
C LYS A 272 8.31 -31.38 -6.53
N GLU A 273 7.01 -31.57 -6.30
CA GLU A 273 6.02 -31.82 -7.37
C GLU A 273 5.90 -30.62 -8.32
N LEU A 274 5.83 -29.40 -7.76
CA LEU A 274 5.78 -28.18 -8.56
C LEU A 274 7.07 -27.98 -9.37
N LEU A 275 8.23 -28.21 -8.76
CA LEU A 275 9.55 -28.05 -9.36
C LEU A 275 10.04 -29.29 -10.13
N ALA A 276 9.14 -30.22 -10.47
CA ALA A 276 9.51 -31.44 -11.19
C ALA A 276 10.30 -31.10 -12.46
N ILE A 277 11.46 -31.75 -12.61
CA ILE A 277 12.43 -31.44 -13.67
C ILE A 277 11.79 -31.75 -15.04
N PRO A 278 11.74 -30.78 -15.97
CA PRO A 278 11.05 -30.96 -17.23
C PRO A 278 11.86 -31.84 -18.20
N PHE A 279 11.19 -32.78 -18.88
CA PHE A 279 11.76 -33.64 -19.91
C PHE A 279 11.31 -33.23 -21.32
N THR A 280 10.16 -32.56 -21.45
CA THR A 280 9.60 -32.07 -22.72
C THR A 280 9.71 -30.54 -22.86
N GLU A 281 9.57 -30.01 -24.09
CA GLU A 281 9.62 -28.56 -24.33
C GLU A 281 8.41 -27.83 -23.75
N GLU A 282 7.25 -28.50 -23.70
CA GLU A 282 6.03 -28.01 -23.07
C GLU A 282 6.20 -27.88 -21.56
N GLU A 283 6.81 -28.88 -20.91
CA GLU A 283 7.15 -28.82 -19.47
C GLU A 283 8.19 -27.75 -19.18
N LYS A 284 9.16 -27.51 -20.07
CA LYS A 284 10.13 -26.41 -19.94
C LYS A 284 9.50 -25.03 -20.02
N LYS A 285 8.35 -24.88 -20.69
CA LYS A 285 7.60 -23.62 -20.66
C LYS A 285 6.83 -23.49 -19.36
N ALA A 286 6.16 -24.56 -18.92
CA ALA A 286 5.42 -24.58 -17.67
C ALA A 286 6.31 -24.34 -16.44
N ILE A 287 7.58 -24.78 -16.46
CA ILE A 287 8.50 -24.56 -15.34
C ILE A 287 8.83 -23.09 -15.11
N GLN A 288 8.69 -22.21 -16.12
CA GLN A 288 8.99 -20.78 -15.95
C GLN A 288 8.03 -20.12 -14.95
N GLU A 289 6.76 -20.53 -14.95
CA GLU A 289 5.77 -20.06 -13.98
C GLU A 289 5.98 -20.68 -12.59
N ARG A 290 6.53 -21.89 -12.55
CA ARG A 290 6.76 -22.64 -11.30
C ARG A 290 8.08 -22.34 -10.62
N ASP A 291 9.04 -21.77 -11.36
CA ASP A 291 10.29 -21.23 -10.85
C ASP A 291 10.04 -19.91 -10.09
N ASP A 292 9.23 -20.01 -9.03
CA ASP A 292 8.79 -18.92 -8.16
C ASP A 292 9.51 -19.04 -6.82
N TRP A 293 10.01 -17.91 -6.30
CA TRP A 293 10.72 -17.87 -5.03
C TRP A 293 9.90 -18.42 -3.86
N ALA A 294 8.57 -18.26 -3.83
CA ALA A 294 7.74 -18.81 -2.77
C ALA A 294 7.82 -20.35 -2.69
N VAL A 295 7.96 -21.03 -3.84
CA VAL A 295 8.12 -22.48 -3.90
C VAL A 295 9.50 -22.91 -3.37
N TRP A 296 10.55 -22.22 -3.81
CA TRP A 296 11.92 -22.46 -3.36
C TRP A 296 12.12 -22.14 -1.88
N HIS A 297 11.56 -21.04 -1.40
CA HIS A 297 11.57 -20.63 0.00
C HIS A 297 10.95 -21.71 0.89
N LEU A 298 9.79 -22.25 0.52
CA LEU A 298 9.17 -23.35 1.27
C LEU A 298 10.00 -24.63 1.18
N LEU A 299 10.59 -24.97 0.03
CA LEU A 299 11.47 -26.15 -0.13
C LEU A 299 12.66 -26.06 0.84
N VAL A 300 13.34 -24.92 0.86
CA VAL A 300 14.50 -24.64 1.71
C VAL A 300 14.09 -24.63 3.18
N THR A 301 13.05 -23.87 3.53
CA THR A 301 12.55 -23.74 4.92
C THR A 301 12.09 -25.09 5.46
N ALA A 302 11.32 -25.87 4.70
CA ALA A 302 10.89 -27.21 5.11
C ALA A 302 12.08 -28.14 5.34
N THR A 303 13.08 -28.09 4.46
CA THR A 303 14.32 -28.88 4.63
C THR A 303 15.05 -28.51 5.92
N GLN A 304 15.21 -27.21 6.20
CA GLN A 304 15.85 -26.71 7.41
C GLN A 304 15.07 -27.09 8.68
N LYS A 305 13.73 -27.05 8.64
CA LYS A 305 12.86 -27.37 9.78
C LYS A 305 12.79 -28.87 10.07
N ILE A 306 12.81 -29.72 9.04
CA ILE A 306 12.91 -31.17 9.20
C ILE A 306 14.27 -31.55 9.84
N ASN A 307 15.33 -30.80 9.51
CA ASN A 307 16.66 -30.91 10.12
C ASN A 307 17.21 -32.33 10.16
N SER A 308 17.03 -33.08 9.06
CA SER A 308 17.57 -34.43 8.91
C SER A 308 18.65 -34.43 7.83
N SER A 309 19.78 -35.08 8.10
CA SER A 309 20.91 -35.15 7.16
C SER A 309 20.52 -35.78 5.82
N GLY A 310 19.64 -36.80 5.85
CA GLY A 310 19.09 -37.44 4.66
C GLY A 310 18.26 -36.46 3.81
N THR A 311 17.32 -35.75 4.43
CA THR A 311 16.49 -34.75 3.74
C THR A 311 17.34 -33.62 3.16
N THR A 312 18.32 -33.11 3.90
CA THR A 312 19.23 -32.06 3.41
C THR A 312 20.01 -32.52 2.19
N SER A 313 20.59 -33.73 2.23
CA SER A 313 21.33 -34.29 1.09
C SER A 313 20.43 -34.50 -0.13
N GLU A 314 19.22 -35.01 0.06
CA GLU A 314 18.24 -35.19 -1.02
C GLU A 314 17.82 -33.85 -1.64
N THR A 315 17.56 -32.82 -0.84
CA THR A 315 17.19 -31.49 -1.34
C THR A 315 18.36 -30.84 -2.06
N GLN A 316 19.58 -30.93 -1.54
CA GLN A 316 20.78 -30.44 -2.22
C GLN A 316 20.95 -31.10 -3.59
N LYS A 317 20.83 -32.43 -3.65
CA LYS A 317 20.89 -33.19 -4.91
C LYS A 317 19.82 -32.72 -5.90
N PHE A 318 18.58 -32.56 -5.43
CA PHE A 318 17.48 -32.06 -6.25
C PHE A 318 17.75 -30.67 -6.82
N ILE A 319 18.26 -29.73 -6.01
CA ILE A 319 18.63 -28.39 -6.47
C ILE A 319 19.75 -28.46 -7.51
N SER A 320 20.79 -29.26 -7.30
CA SER A 320 21.88 -29.44 -8.26
C SER A 320 21.39 -30.01 -9.60
N GLU A 321 20.50 -31.01 -9.57
CA GLU A 321 19.88 -31.59 -10.77
C GLU A 321 19.01 -30.56 -11.49
N PHE A 322 18.23 -29.76 -10.74
CA PHE A 322 17.44 -28.68 -11.30
C PHE A 322 18.31 -27.60 -11.96
N ILE A 323 19.40 -27.18 -11.30
CA ILE A 323 20.36 -26.23 -11.87
C ILE A 323 21.00 -26.79 -13.14
N ALA A 324 21.33 -28.09 -13.19
CA ALA A 324 21.88 -28.70 -14.40
C ALA A 324 20.87 -28.67 -15.57
N ALA A 325 19.57 -28.89 -15.28
CA ALA A 325 18.51 -28.85 -16.27
C ALA A 325 18.11 -27.42 -16.68
N GLN A 326 18.16 -26.48 -15.73
CA GLN A 326 17.79 -25.07 -15.90
C GLN A 326 18.91 -24.14 -15.37
N PRO A 327 20.07 -24.07 -16.06
CA PRO A 327 21.22 -23.32 -15.55
C PRO A 327 20.99 -21.83 -15.35
N LYS A 328 19.96 -21.26 -15.99
CA LYS A 328 19.61 -19.83 -15.94
C LYS A 328 18.66 -19.46 -14.80
N SER A 329 18.20 -20.43 -14.00
CA SER A 329 17.29 -20.17 -12.88
C SER A 329 18.01 -19.40 -11.77
N ARG A 330 17.59 -18.16 -11.54
CA ARG A 330 18.08 -17.35 -10.41
C ARG A 330 17.67 -17.96 -9.08
N ASN A 331 16.42 -18.42 -8.96
CA ASN A 331 15.88 -18.90 -7.69
C ASN A 331 16.52 -20.22 -7.25
N ALA A 332 16.80 -21.14 -8.17
CA ALA A 332 17.51 -22.38 -7.83
C ALA A 332 18.94 -22.11 -7.31
N GLN A 333 19.64 -21.15 -7.93
CA GLN A 333 20.97 -20.71 -7.49
C GLN A 333 20.93 -20.05 -6.10
N LEU A 334 19.91 -19.24 -5.84
CA LEU A 334 19.66 -18.66 -4.51
C LEU A 334 19.30 -19.73 -3.47
N ALA A 335 18.47 -20.71 -3.82
CA ALA A 335 18.12 -21.81 -2.92
C ALA A 335 19.35 -22.66 -2.55
N HIS A 336 20.26 -22.88 -3.50
CA HIS A 336 21.56 -23.51 -3.22
C HIS A 336 22.40 -22.68 -2.24
N LEU A 337 22.45 -21.37 -2.44
CA LEU A 337 23.20 -20.45 -1.58
C LEU A 337 22.59 -20.38 -0.16
N ASP A 338 21.27 -20.33 -0.04
CA ASP A 338 20.54 -20.35 1.24
C ASP A 338 20.76 -21.64 2.03
N LEU A 339 20.73 -22.80 1.37
CA LEU A 339 21.04 -24.08 2.04
C LEU A 339 22.50 -24.14 2.49
N THR A 340 23.43 -23.62 1.68
CA THR A 340 24.86 -23.57 2.04
C THR A 340 25.07 -22.66 3.25
N HIS A 341 24.41 -21.49 3.24
CA HIS A 341 24.45 -20.52 4.33
C HIS A 341 23.86 -21.07 5.62
N SER A 342 22.71 -21.73 5.56
CA SER A 342 22.12 -22.43 6.71
C SER A 342 23.00 -23.58 7.21
N GLY A 343 23.61 -24.33 6.29
CA GLY A 343 24.62 -25.34 6.58
C GLY A 343 25.80 -24.76 7.36
N PHE A 344 26.28 -23.58 6.98
CA PHE A 344 27.35 -22.87 7.70
C PHE A 344 26.89 -22.41 9.09
N GLN A 345 25.69 -21.84 9.21
CA GLN A 345 25.13 -21.43 10.50
C GLN A 345 24.95 -22.60 11.49
N SER A 346 24.63 -23.79 10.97
CA SER A 346 24.52 -25.03 11.77
C SER A 346 25.87 -25.69 12.09
N GLY A 347 26.97 -25.23 11.50
CA GLY A 347 28.31 -25.83 11.63
C GLY A 347 28.55 -27.06 10.74
N SER A 348 27.63 -27.37 9.82
CA SER A 348 27.73 -28.50 8.89
C SER A 348 28.63 -28.22 7.69
N VAL A 349 28.87 -26.95 7.40
CA VAL A 349 29.60 -26.44 6.23
C VAL A 349 30.68 -25.48 6.72
N MET A 350 31.86 -25.48 6.09
CA MET A 350 32.97 -24.61 6.48
C MET A 350 32.83 -23.23 5.86
N GLN A 351 33.57 -22.26 6.41
CA GLN A 351 33.54 -20.88 5.90
C GLN A 351 34.02 -20.78 4.44
N GLU A 352 34.95 -21.65 4.05
CA GLU A 352 35.49 -21.73 2.69
C GLU A 352 34.43 -22.16 1.67
N ASP A 353 33.53 -23.05 2.07
CA ASP A 353 32.43 -23.51 1.22
C ASP A 353 31.41 -22.39 0.98
N LEU A 354 31.06 -21.62 2.02
CA LEU A 354 30.17 -20.46 1.87
C LEU A 354 30.80 -19.39 0.97
N LEU A 355 32.10 -19.12 1.15
CA LEU A 355 32.83 -18.21 0.26
C LEU A 355 32.82 -18.72 -1.19
N SER A 356 33.04 -20.02 -1.40
CA SER A 356 33.01 -20.63 -2.72
C SER A 356 31.62 -20.54 -3.36
N ALA A 357 30.56 -20.76 -2.58
CA ALA A 357 29.18 -20.60 -3.05
C ALA A 357 28.87 -19.15 -3.46
N CYS A 358 29.32 -18.15 -2.67
CA CYS A 358 29.20 -16.74 -3.04
C CYS A 358 29.97 -16.40 -4.33
N GLN A 359 31.17 -16.94 -4.51
CA GLN A 359 31.97 -16.77 -5.73
C GLN A 359 31.30 -17.41 -6.95
N GLY A 360 30.79 -18.63 -6.80
CA GLY A 360 30.04 -19.34 -7.85
C GLY A 360 28.77 -18.58 -8.25
N TYR A 361 28.02 -18.05 -7.27
CA TYR A 361 26.86 -17.20 -7.54
C TYR A 361 27.25 -15.92 -8.26
N PHE A 362 28.35 -15.27 -7.85
CA PHE A 362 28.87 -14.09 -8.53
C PHE A 362 29.20 -14.40 -9.99
N ASP A 363 29.90 -15.49 -10.30
CA ASP A 363 30.21 -15.82 -11.70
C ASP A 363 28.98 -16.06 -12.56
N HIS A 364 27.96 -16.71 -11.99
CA HIS A 364 26.68 -16.92 -12.65
C HIS A 364 25.96 -15.59 -12.93
N SER A 365 25.89 -14.71 -11.92
CA SER A 365 25.01 -13.53 -11.92
C SER A 365 25.74 -12.20 -12.15
N LYS A 366 27.06 -12.13 -12.27
CA LYS A 366 27.83 -10.87 -12.31
C LYS A 366 27.37 -9.85 -13.35
N ASN A 367 26.82 -10.32 -14.46
CA ASN A 367 26.30 -9.45 -15.53
C ASN A 367 24.84 -9.01 -15.31
N LYS A 368 24.26 -9.30 -14.14
CA LYS A 368 22.89 -8.98 -13.76
C LYS A 368 22.89 -7.96 -12.62
N LEU A 369 22.01 -6.96 -12.69
CA LEU A 369 21.95 -5.86 -11.72
C LEU A 369 21.59 -6.30 -10.30
N TYR A 370 20.90 -7.43 -10.16
CA TYR A 370 20.52 -8.01 -8.86
C TYR A 370 21.65 -8.79 -8.17
N CYS A 371 22.79 -9.03 -8.81
CA CYS A 371 23.86 -9.86 -8.25
C CYS A 371 24.36 -9.33 -6.90
N PHE A 372 24.60 -8.02 -6.79
CA PHE A 372 25.00 -7.40 -5.54
C PHE A 372 23.92 -7.55 -4.45
N SER A 373 22.66 -7.26 -4.75
CA SER A 373 21.56 -7.33 -3.76
C SER A 373 21.35 -8.75 -3.24
N ASP A 374 21.54 -9.73 -4.12
CA ASP A 374 21.41 -11.14 -3.77
C ASP A 374 22.52 -11.61 -2.84
N ILE A 375 23.78 -11.24 -3.12
CA ILE A 375 24.92 -11.63 -2.28
C ILE A 375 24.91 -10.92 -0.92
N LEU A 376 24.32 -9.73 -0.84
CA LEU A 376 24.37 -8.86 0.35
C LEU A 376 23.93 -9.55 1.64
N GLY A 377 22.92 -10.43 1.58
CA GLY A 377 22.40 -11.15 2.74
C GLY A 377 23.39 -12.13 3.39
N TYR A 378 24.37 -12.62 2.64
CA TYR A 378 25.33 -13.63 3.10
C TYR A 378 26.64 -13.02 3.62
N ILE A 379 26.95 -11.78 3.23
CA ILE A 379 28.17 -11.07 3.64
C ILE A 379 28.37 -11.02 5.16
N PRO A 380 27.34 -10.75 6.00
CA PRO A 380 27.52 -10.68 7.45
C PRO A 380 28.00 -11.98 8.11
N SER A 381 27.84 -13.12 7.43
CA SER A 381 28.27 -14.43 7.93
C SER A 381 29.71 -14.78 7.54
N LEU A 382 30.32 -14.01 6.62
CA LEU A 382 31.72 -14.16 6.25
C LEU A 382 32.61 -13.35 7.21
N ASN A 383 33.76 -13.90 7.60
CA ASN A 383 34.77 -13.12 8.32
C ASN A 383 35.42 -12.07 7.39
N GLU A 384 36.13 -11.11 7.98
CA GLU A 384 36.78 -10.00 7.26
C GLU A 384 37.72 -10.49 6.15
N GLU A 385 38.47 -11.57 6.38
CA GLU A 385 39.38 -12.16 5.39
C GLU A 385 38.62 -12.72 4.17
N SER A 386 37.52 -13.45 4.39
CA SER A 386 36.68 -13.98 3.32
C SER A 386 35.98 -12.89 2.53
N VAL A 387 35.54 -11.80 3.18
CA VAL A 387 34.94 -10.66 2.47
C VAL A 387 35.97 -9.99 1.57
N VAL A 388 37.21 -9.80 2.04
CA VAL A 388 38.30 -9.27 1.20
C VAL A 388 38.63 -10.22 0.04
N LYS A 389 38.65 -11.54 0.27
CA LYS A 389 38.82 -12.54 -0.79
C LYS A 389 37.71 -12.47 -1.83
N LEU A 390 36.46 -12.34 -1.41
CA LEU A 390 35.30 -12.19 -2.30
C LEU A 390 35.39 -10.90 -3.13
N LEU A 391 35.77 -9.79 -2.50
CA LEU A 391 35.95 -8.51 -3.21
C LEU A 391 37.05 -8.62 -4.27
N ASN A 392 38.22 -9.14 -3.90
CA ASN A 392 39.33 -9.32 -4.84
C ASN A 392 38.93 -10.22 -6.02
N TYR A 393 38.19 -11.29 -5.73
CA TYR A 393 37.63 -12.17 -6.75
C TYR A 393 36.67 -11.44 -7.68
N ALA A 394 35.72 -10.67 -7.14
CA ALA A 394 34.76 -9.90 -7.90
C ALA A 394 35.45 -8.85 -8.79
N SER A 395 36.43 -8.13 -8.26
CA SER A 395 37.21 -7.15 -9.02
C SER A 395 37.96 -7.79 -10.18
N GLN A 396 38.68 -8.89 -9.95
CA GLN A 396 39.45 -9.58 -11.00
C GLN A 396 38.56 -10.17 -12.10
N ASN A 397 37.46 -10.83 -11.72
CA ASN A 397 36.58 -11.51 -12.66
C ASN A 397 35.53 -10.59 -13.32
N SER A 398 35.49 -9.32 -12.93
CA SER A 398 34.61 -8.31 -13.54
C SER A 398 35.09 -7.84 -14.92
N GLU A 399 36.40 -7.88 -15.17
CA GLU A 399 37.01 -7.42 -16.43
C GLU A 399 36.82 -8.42 -17.57
N GLN A 400 36.59 -9.70 -17.26
CA GLN A 400 36.37 -10.78 -18.22
C GLN A 400 34.91 -10.92 -18.68
N SER A 401 34.15 -9.81 -18.69
CA SER A 401 32.69 -9.82 -18.93
C SER A 401 32.33 -9.86 -20.43
N GLU A 402 31.51 -10.86 -20.82
CA GLU A 402 30.89 -11.00 -22.15
C GLU A 402 29.54 -10.26 -22.30
N GLY A 403 29.24 -9.27 -21.46
CA GLY A 403 27.98 -8.53 -21.53
C GLY A 403 27.77 -7.85 -22.88
N SER A 404 26.60 -8.05 -23.52
CA SER A 404 26.22 -7.40 -24.77
C SER A 404 25.28 -6.21 -24.54
N GLY A 405 25.41 -5.15 -25.34
CA GLY A 405 24.51 -3.99 -25.29
C GLY A 405 24.57 -3.23 -23.96
N PRO A 406 23.44 -2.75 -23.41
CA PRO A 406 23.43 -1.86 -22.23
C PRO A 406 23.92 -2.54 -20.93
N PHE A 407 24.04 -3.88 -20.92
CA PHE A 407 24.53 -4.65 -19.77
C PHE A 407 26.05 -4.89 -19.80
N LYS A 408 26.75 -4.39 -20.83
CA LYS A 408 28.21 -4.42 -20.91
C LYS A 408 28.79 -3.60 -19.76
N GLY A 409 29.61 -4.24 -18.91
CA GLY A 409 30.21 -3.59 -17.73
C GLY A 409 29.41 -3.69 -16.43
N VAL A 410 28.26 -4.39 -16.40
CA VAL A 410 27.49 -4.63 -15.15
C VAL A 410 28.29 -5.38 -14.10
N ALA A 411 29.18 -6.29 -14.51
CA ALA A 411 30.09 -6.96 -13.57
C ALA A 411 30.99 -5.97 -12.80
N VAL A 412 31.46 -4.91 -13.48
CA VAL A 412 32.28 -3.86 -12.85
C VAL A 412 31.42 -3.05 -11.88
N ILE A 413 30.17 -2.74 -12.23
CA ILE A 413 29.22 -2.05 -11.34
C ILE A 413 29.00 -2.88 -10.07
N ASN A 414 28.71 -4.18 -10.19
CA ASN A 414 28.51 -5.05 -9.04
C ASN A 414 29.77 -5.17 -8.16
N ALA A 415 30.96 -5.25 -8.75
CA ALA A 415 32.21 -5.25 -8.01
C ALA A 415 32.44 -3.92 -7.25
N LEU A 416 32.11 -2.78 -7.85
CA LEU A 416 32.20 -1.47 -7.20
C LEU A 416 31.15 -1.29 -6.09
N LYS A 417 29.94 -1.86 -6.23
CA LYS A 417 28.94 -1.90 -5.15
C LYS A 417 29.43 -2.73 -3.96
N LEU A 418 30.05 -3.89 -4.21
CA LEU A 418 30.70 -4.70 -3.17
C LEU A 418 31.83 -3.93 -2.48
N GLU A 419 32.67 -3.23 -3.24
CA GLU A 419 33.75 -2.40 -2.67
C GLU A 419 33.19 -1.29 -1.79
N TYR A 420 32.18 -0.56 -2.26
CA TYR A 420 31.50 0.49 -1.49
C TYR A 420 30.94 -0.08 -0.18
N CYS A 421 30.26 -1.23 -0.25
CA CYS A 421 29.70 -1.92 0.90
C CYS A 421 30.78 -2.22 1.95
N LEU A 422 31.92 -2.77 1.52
CA LEU A 422 33.05 -3.02 2.43
C LEU A 422 33.62 -1.72 3.04
N MET A 423 33.79 -0.68 2.22
CA MET A 423 34.25 0.63 2.69
C MET A 423 33.31 1.21 3.75
N SER A 424 32.00 1.05 3.57
CA SER A 424 30.97 1.56 4.49
C SER A 424 31.00 0.90 5.87
N SER A 425 31.41 -0.38 5.95
CA SER A 425 31.58 -1.11 7.22
C SER A 425 32.59 -0.43 8.16
N ASN A 426 33.57 0.29 7.59
CA ASN A 426 34.63 0.99 8.33
C ASN A 426 34.77 2.45 7.87
N ALA A 427 33.64 3.13 7.60
CA ALA A 427 33.61 4.44 6.95
C ALA A 427 34.54 5.50 7.57
N ALA A 428 34.65 5.54 8.90
CA ALA A 428 35.50 6.51 9.61
C ALA A 428 37.01 6.35 9.33
N LYS A 429 37.45 5.16 8.92
CA LYS A 429 38.86 4.82 8.65
C LYS A 429 39.23 4.93 7.16
N VAL A 430 38.27 5.24 6.29
CA VAL A 430 38.52 5.32 4.85
C VAL A 430 39.31 6.60 4.56
N SER A 431 40.51 6.46 4.00
CA SER A 431 41.35 7.62 3.67
C SER A 431 40.78 8.41 2.50
N ARG A 432 41.12 9.70 2.44
CA ARG A 432 40.68 10.59 1.37
C ARG A 432 41.13 10.10 0.00
N GLU A 433 42.36 9.60 -0.10
CA GLU A 433 42.94 9.08 -1.34
C GLU A 433 42.16 7.87 -1.85
N LYS A 434 41.72 6.98 -0.95
CA LYS A 434 40.91 5.81 -1.31
C LYS A 434 39.54 6.21 -1.85
N VAL A 435 38.90 7.25 -1.27
CA VAL A 435 37.63 7.78 -1.77
C VAL A 435 37.81 8.45 -3.14
N GLU A 436 38.83 9.27 -3.31
CA GLU A 436 39.12 9.95 -4.58
C GLU A 436 39.45 8.93 -5.69
N ASP A 437 40.18 7.86 -5.38
CA ASP A 437 40.43 6.75 -6.30
C ASP A 437 39.14 6.01 -6.69
N PHE A 438 38.31 5.62 -5.72
CA PHE A 438 37.02 4.97 -5.96
C PHE A 438 36.12 5.81 -6.87
N VAL A 439 35.97 7.11 -6.57
CA VAL A 439 35.20 8.06 -7.39
C VAL A 439 35.78 8.16 -8.80
N SER A 440 37.11 8.24 -8.93
CA SER A 440 37.81 8.28 -10.22
C SER A 440 37.53 7.03 -11.05
N ARG A 441 37.58 5.83 -10.45
CA ARG A 441 37.26 4.57 -11.13
C ARG A 441 35.81 4.50 -11.58
N CYS A 442 34.86 4.91 -10.74
CA CYS A 442 33.45 5.00 -11.11
C CYS A 442 33.25 5.91 -12.34
N LEU A 443 33.79 7.12 -12.32
CA LEU A 443 33.65 8.08 -13.42
C LEU A 443 34.39 7.65 -14.70
N LYS A 444 35.54 6.98 -14.58
CA LYS A 444 36.25 6.40 -15.73
C LYS A 444 35.45 5.27 -16.36
N ALA A 445 34.87 4.39 -15.55
CA ALA A 445 34.00 3.31 -16.04
C ALA A 445 32.74 3.90 -16.72
N TYR A 446 32.13 4.92 -16.13
CA TYR A 446 30.98 5.62 -16.72
C TYR A 446 31.31 6.21 -18.10
N ARG A 447 32.45 6.88 -18.25
CA ARG A 447 32.88 7.44 -19.54
C ARG A 447 33.18 6.40 -20.61
N LYS A 448 33.55 5.18 -20.22
CA LYS A 448 33.82 4.07 -21.13
C LYS A 448 32.55 3.32 -21.54
N ALA A 449 31.46 3.46 -20.79
CA ALA A 449 30.21 2.78 -21.08
C ALA A 449 29.62 3.32 -22.40
N GLU A 450 29.26 2.41 -23.30
CA GLU A 450 28.57 2.74 -24.54
C GLU A 450 27.16 3.23 -24.19
N ARG A 451 26.73 4.34 -24.82
CA ARG A 451 25.37 4.87 -24.66
C ARG A 451 24.64 4.88 -26.00
N PRO A 452 23.33 4.64 -26.00
CA PRO A 452 22.49 4.86 -27.18
C PRO A 452 22.61 6.31 -27.69
N ASN A 453 22.42 6.53 -28.99
CA ASN A 453 22.44 7.89 -29.53
C ASN A 453 21.16 8.63 -29.09
N GLN A 454 21.27 9.94 -28.85
CA GLN A 454 20.13 10.80 -28.47
C GLN A 454 19.03 10.87 -29.55
N SER A 455 19.32 10.45 -30.78
CA SER A 455 18.39 10.39 -31.91
C SER A 455 17.58 9.09 -32.00
N ASP A 456 17.94 8.09 -31.19
CA ASP A 456 17.21 6.82 -31.13
C ASP A 456 15.87 7.04 -30.37
N ALA A 457 14.87 6.17 -30.60
CA ALA A 457 13.48 6.35 -30.17
C ALA A 457 13.32 6.76 -28.68
N PRO A 458 12.22 7.39 -28.22
CA PRO A 458 12.07 7.86 -26.84
C PRO A 458 12.39 6.84 -25.72
N SER A 459 12.27 5.53 -26.01
CA SER A 459 12.66 4.43 -25.13
C SER A 459 14.18 4.29 -24.90
N THR A 460 15.05 4.94 -25.69
CA THR A 460 16.50 4.96 -25.46
C THR A 460 16.97 6.06 -24.50
N ILE A 461 16.05 6.91 -24.00
CA ILE A 461 16.29 7.92 -22.94
C ILE A 461 15.97 7.33 -21.54
N GLU A 462 15.92 6.00 -21.43
CA GLU A 462 15.73 5.28 -20.17
C GLU A 462 17.01 5.21 -19.35
N SER A 463 16.84 5.03 -18.03
CA SER A 463 17.96 4.86 -17.09
C SER A 463 18.84 3.69 -17.53
N GLN A 464 20.15 3.90 -17.59
CA GLN A 464 21.10 2.89 -18.01
C GLN A 464 21.77 2.24 -16.80
N PRO A 465 22.16 0.95 -16.87
CA PRO A 465 22.95 0.31 -15.82
C PRO A 465 24.19 1.12 -15.42
N SER A 466 24.85 1.77 -16.39
CA SER A 466 26.02 2.63 -16.16
C SER A 466 25.74 3.82 -15.25
N ASP A 467 24.48 4.28 -15.15
CA ASP A 467 24.12 5.45 -14.33
C ASP A 467 24.43 5.22 -12.85
N ASP A 468 24.37 3.95 -12.40
CA ASP A 468 24.74 3.55 -11.04
C ASP A 468 26.16 3.98 -10.67
N LEU A 469 27.09 4.08 -11.64
CA LEU A 469 28.46 4.52 -11.39
C LEU A 469 28.52 5.99 -10.96
N CYS A 470 27.70 6.84 -11.56
CA CYS A 470 27.61 8.26 -11.17
C CYS A 470 26.91 8.41 -9.81
N VAL A 471 25.88 7.60 -9.54
CA VAL A 471 25.21 7.57 -8.24
C VAL A 471 26.18 7.09 -7.16
N LEU A 472 26.93 6.00 -7.39
CA LEU A 472 27.97 5.49 -6.48
C LEU A 472 29.08 6.50 -6.23
N ALA A 473 29.53 7.22 -7.27
CA ALA A 473 30.52 8.29 -7.13
C ALA A 473 30.01 9.41 -6.21
N ALA A 474 28.76 9.85 -6.39
CA ALA A 474 28.12 10.84 -5.53
C ALA A 474 27.94 10.31 -4.09
N MET A 475 27.48 9.07 -3.95
CA MET A 475 27.35 8.40 -2.65
C MET A 475 28.68 8.29 -1.91
N GLY A 476 29.78 7.97 -2.61
CA GLY A 476 31.10 7.88 -2.02
C GLY A 476 31.60 9.21 -1.47
N LEU A 477 31.39 10.31 -2.21
CA LEU A 477 31.71 11.65 -1.74
C LEU A 477 30.90 12.04 -0.51
N VAL A 478 29.61 11.72 -0.49
CA VAL A 478 28.72 12.06 0.64
C VAL A 478 29.04 11.22 1.88
N ARG A 479 29.20 9.90 1.71
CA ARG A 479 29.34 8.93 2.82
C ARG A 479 30.66 9.06 3.57
N PHE A 480 31.76 9.25 2.85
CA PHE A 480 33.12 9.08 3.39
C PHE A 480 33.85 10.40 3.67
N SER A 481 33.19 11.55 3.47
CA SER A 481 33.82 12.87 3.67
C SER A 481 33.52 13.54 5.01
N SER A 482 32.63 12.97 5.83
CA SER A 482 32.24 13.55 7.12
C SER A 482 33.39 13.63 8.13
N SER A 483 34.41 12.76 8.00
CA SER A 483 35.62 12.78 8.83
C SER A 483 36.69 13.77 8.36
N TRP A 484 36.50 14.43 7.21
CA TRP A 484 37.51 15.31 6.62
C TRP A 484 37.51 16.72 7.21
N SER A 485 36.48 17.08 7.98
CA SER A 485 36.41 18.36 8.69
C SER A 485 36.87 18.22 10.14
N PRO A 486 37.94 18.92 10.58
CA PRO A 486 38.41 18.87 11.96
C PRO A 486 37.44 19.45 12.99
N SER A 487 36.52 20.32 12.54
CA SER A 487 35.69 21.19 13.40
C SER A 487 34.30 20.63 13.67
N LYS A 488 33.83 19.69 12.84
CA LYS A 488 32.49 19.09 12.91
C LYS A 488 32.55 17.65 12.43
N GLN A 489 33.02 16.76 13.29
CA GLN A 489 32.89 15.32 13.07
C GLN A 489 31.38 15.05 12.93
N GLU A 490 30.97 14.39 11.84
CA GLU A 490 29.60 14.03 11.44
C GLU A 490 28.90 14.95 10.41
N GLU A 491 29.36 16.17 10.14
CA GLU A 491 28.72 17.03 9.13
C GLU A 491 29.40 16.89 7.75
N ILE A 492 28.61 16.62 6.71
CA ILE A 492 29.12 16.49 5.33
C ILE A 492 29.54 17.87 4.83
N PRO A 493 30.79 18.07 4.37
CA PRO A 493 31.23 19.37 3.86
C PRO A 493 30.40 19.83 2.64
N ASP A 494 29.98 21.09 2.61
CA ASP A 494 29.19 21.66 1.50
C ASP A 494 29.86 21.46 0.13
N ILE A 495 31.19 21.57 0.08
CA ILE A 495 31.97 21.33 -1.15
C ILE A 495 31.78 19.91 -1.69
N MET A 496 31.56 18.91 -0.83
CA MET A 496 31.29 17.53 -1.24
C MET A 496 29.86 17.36 -1.73
N LEU A 497 28.89 18.02 -1.09
CA LEU A 497 27.51 18.08 -1.58
C LEU A 497 27.44 18.73 -2.96
N ILE A 498 28.17 19.83 -3.19
CA ILE A 498 28.24 20.51 -4.49
C ILE A 498 28.88 19.60 -5.55
N ARG A 499 29.99 18.91 -5.23
CA ARG A 499 30.63 17.96 -6.16
C ARG A 499 29.71 16.79 -6.51
N ALA A 500 29.04 16.22 -5.52
CA ALA A 500 28.05 15.16 -5.71
C ALA A 500 26.91 15.66 -6.62
N ALA A 501 26.35 16.84 -6.34
CA ALA A 501 25.31 17.44 -7.17
C ALA A 501 25.79 17.70 -8.61
N ALA A 502 27.03 18.17 -8.81
CA ALA A 502 27.58 18.40 -10.14
C ALA A 502 27.74 17.10 -10.96
N ILE A 503 28.12 15.99 -10.33
CA ILE A 503 28.18 14.66 -10.97
C ILE A 503 26.78 14.23 -11.41
N LEU A 504 25.79 14.37 -10.53
CA LEU A 504 24.42 13.98 -10.78
C LEU A 504 23.72 14.87 -11.82
N GLU A 505 23.99 16.18 -11.84
CA GLU A 505 23.51 17.10 -12.89
C GLU A 505 24.06 16.68 -14.25
N ARG A 506 25.34 16.32 -14.34
CA ARG A 506 25.89 15.77 -15.58
C ARG A 506 25.20 14.47 -15.98
N LEU A 507 24.92 13.58 -15.02
CA LEU A 507 24.20 12.34 -15.27
C LEU A 507 22.81 12.61 -15.86
N ILE A 508 22.05 13.58 -15.34
CA ILE A 508 20.70 13.90 -15.83
C ILE A 508 20.70 14.45 -17.26
N VAL A 509 21.80 15.06 -17.71
CA VAL A 509 21.93 15.43 -19.14
C VAL A 509 21.92 14.18 -20.03
N ASP A 510 22.56 13.11 -19.56
CA ASP A 510 22.66 11.85 -20.31
C ASP A 510 21.44 10.93 -20.08
N SER A 511 20.84 10.96 -18.87
CA SER A 511 19.66 10.18 -18.45
C SER A 511 18.62 11.05 -17.69
N PRO A 512 17.82 11.85 -18.42
CA PRO A 512 16.88 12.82 -17.84
C PRO A 512 15.82 12.25 -16.89
N HIS A 513 15.46 10.97 -17.07
CA HIS A 513 14.38 10.31 -16.34
C HIS A 513 14.86 9.39 -15.20
N ASN A 514 16.15 9.43 -14.85
CA ASN A 514 16.69 8.62 -13.75
C ASN A 514 16.15 9.10 -12.40
N TYR A 515 15.17 8.38 -11.86
CA TYR A 515 14.47 8.78 -10.64
C TYR A 515 15.36 8.76 -9.39
N GLN A 516 16.30 7.81 -9.29
CA GLN A 516 17.22 7.73 -8.15
C GLN A 516 18.13 8.97 -8.11
N CYS A 517 18.65 9.36 -9.28
CA CYS A 517 19.44 10.57 -9.43
C CYS A 517 18.62 11.84 -9.11
N LEU A 518 17.40 11.94 -9.64
CA LEU A 518 16.50 13.07 -9.38
C LEU A 518 16.19 13.21 -7.87
N LEU A 519 15.83 12.11 -7.20
CA LEU A 519 15.54 12.11 -5.76
C LEU A 519 16.77 12.49 -4.93
N LEU A 520 17.94 11.96 -5.27
CA LEU A 520 19.19 12.31 -4.59
C LEU A 520 19.54 13.79 -4.78
N LEU A 521 19.42 14.33 -5.99
CA LEU A 521 19.62 15.76 -6.24
C LEU A 521 18.66 16.64 -5.44
N VAL A 522 17.38 16.26 -5.34
CA VAL A 522 16.42 16.97 -4.49
C VAL A 522 16.91 17.04 -3.04
N ARG A 523 17.40 15.93 -2.47
CA ARG A 523 17.94 15.90 -1.10
C ARG A 523 19.20 16.75 -0.95
N LEU A 524 20.12 16.67 -1.90
CA LEU A 524 21.35 17.49 -1.90
C LEU A 524 21.02 18.98 -1.99
N TYR A 525 20.09 19.38 -2.87
CA TYR A 525 19.67 20.77 -3.00
C TYR A 525 19.01 21.30 -1.74
N LEU A 526 18.14 20.52 -1.10
CA LEU A 526 17.52 20.95 0.16
C LEU A 526 18.55 21.07 1.29
N ARG A 527 19.58 20.20 1.33
CA ARG A 527 20.70 20.32 2.28
C ARG A 527 21.56 21.56 2.04
N LEU A 528 21.72 21.95 0.78
CA LEU A 528 22.41 23.18 0.37
C LEU A 528 21.53 24.45 0.51
N GLY A 529 20.27 24.33 0.93
CA GLY A 529 19.31 25.44 0.98
C GLY A 529 18.81 25.92 -0.39
N ALA A 530 19.13 25.19 -1.47
CA ALA A 530 18.78 25.52 -2.86
C ALA A 530 17.35 25.06 -3.23
N GLY A 531 16.34 25.51 -2.48
CA GLY A 531 14.95 25.05 -2.61
C GLY A 531 14.34 25.22 -4.02
N SER A 532 14.67 26.27 -4.75
CA SER A 532 14.17 26.47 -6.12
C SER A 532 14.71 25.43 -7.11
N LEU A 533 15.96 24.96 -6.93
CA LEU A 533 16.52 23.87 -7.72
C LEU A 533 15.91 22.53 -7.32
N ALA A 534 15.64 22.33 -6.03
CA ALA A 534 14.92 21.15 -5.55
C ALA A 534 13.52 21.05 -6.16
N LEU A 535 12.74 22.14 -6.17
CA LEU A 535 11.42 22.21 -6.82
C LEU A 535 11.50 21.88 -8.31
N LYS A 536 12.43 22.51 -9.04
CA LYS A 536 12.69 22.25 -10.46
C LYS A 536 13.09 20.81 -10.76
N THR A 537 13.86 20.19 -9.87
CA THR A 537 14.30 18.81 -10.06
C THR A 537 13.15 17.85 -9.75
N PHE A 538 12.40 18.12 -8.69
CA PHE A 538 11.27 17.30 -8.26
C PHE A 538 10.10 17.34 -9.26
N SER A 539 9.88 18.45 -9.96
CA SER A 539 8.82 18.56 -10.99
C SER A 539 8.99 17.52 -12.12
N LYS A 540 10.24 17.18 -12.47
CA LYS A 540 10.56 16.16 -13.48
C LYS A 540 10.06 14.75 -13.11
N LEU A 541 9.89 14.45 -11.82
CA LEU A 541 9.35 13.17 -11.34
C LEU A 541 7.84 13.04 -11.59
N SER A 542 7.14 14.13 -11.92
CA SER A 542 5.70 14.12 -12.25
C SER A 542 4.83 13.41 -11.19
N VAL A 543 5.11 13.65 -9.91
CA VAL A 543 4.44 13.01 -8.77
C VAL A 543 2.92 13.26 -8.78
N LYS A 544 2.13 12.18 -8.76
CA LYS A 544 0.66 12.18 -8.83
C LYS A 544 0.03 11.13 -7.90
N GLN A 545 -1.21 11.39 -7.48
CA GLN A 545 -2.06 10.44 -6.73
C GLN A 545 -1.35 9.84 -5.51
N LEU A 546 -1.27 8.50 -5.42
CA LEU A 546 -0.67 7.77 -4.30
C LEU A 546 0.80 8.15 -4.04
N GLN A 547 1.51 8.69 -5.04
CA GLN A 547 2.87 9.17 -4.85
C GLN A 547 2.96 10.39 -3.90
N PHE A 548 1.85 11.08 -3.59
CA PHE A 548 1.80 12.07 -2.52
C PHE A 548 1.93 11.45 -1.12
N GLU A 549 1.56 10.18 -0.95
CA GLU A 549 1.78 9.40 0.26
C GLU A 549 3.22 8.85 0.29
N THR A 550 3.65 8.23 -0.81
CA THR A 550 4.87 7.40 -0.83
C THR A 550 6.13 8.09 -1.32
N VAL A 551 6.05 9.19 -2.08
CA VAL A 551 7.24 9.83 -2.70
C VAL A 551 7.40 11.30 -2.31
N ALA A 552 6.29 12.04 -2.19
CA ALA A 552 6.32 13.50 -1.97
C ALA A 552 7.07 13.92 -0.71
N HIS A 553 7.16 13.04 0.29
CA HIS A 553 7.93 13.28 1.50
C HIS A 553 9.42 13.61 1.25
N ASN A 554 9.97 13.22 0.10
CA ASN A 554 11.36 13.52 -0.28
C ASN A 554 11.62 15.01 -0.52
N LEU A 555 10.63 15.73 -1.07
CA LEU A 555 10.70 17.18 -1.24
C LEU A 555 10.01 17.91 -0.08
N PHE A 556 8.80 17.48 0.26
CA PHE A 556 7.89 18.28 1.06
C PHE A 556 8.25 18.34 2.55
N THR A 557 9.02 17.36 3.05
CA THR A 557 9.47 17.34 4.44
C THR A 557 10.33 18.57 4.74
N ARG A 558 9.89 19.42 5.67
CA ARG A 558 10.54 20.70 6.06
C ARG A 558 10.61 21.75 4.95
N LEU A 559 9.93 21.54 3.81
CA LEU A 559 9.91 22.51 2.71
C LEU A 559 9.34 23.86 3.15
N SER A 560 8.31 23.87 4.01
CA SER A 560 7.71 25.07 4.57
C SER A 560 8.72 25.96 5.32
N THR A 561 9.77 25.38 5.90
CA THR A 561 10.80 26.12 6.63
C THR A 561 12.03 26.43 5.77
N ILE A 562 12.38 25.56 4.82
CA ILE A 562 13.56 25.71 3.97
C ILE A 562 13.29 26.70 2.83
N HIS A 563 12.12 26.59 2.19
CA HIS A 563 11.75 27.40 1.03
C HIS A 563 10.23 27.62 0.97
N PRO A 564 9.66 28.52 1.81
CA PRO A 564 8.22 28.78 1.82
C PRO A 564 7.72 29.58 0.60
N HIS A 565 8.60 30.32 -0.07
CA HIS A 565 8.22 31.21 -1.17
C HIS A 565 8.13 30.46 -2.51
N SER A 566 7.45 31.06 -3.48
CA SER A 566 7.42 30.51 -4.84
C SER A 566 8.79 30.66 -5.50
N ALA A 567 9.23 29.62 -6.20
CA ALA A 567 10.33 29.71 -7.13
C ALA A 567 9.88 30.39 -8.45
N PRO A 568 10.80 30.88 -9.27
CA PRO A 568 10.49 31.34 -10.62
C PRO A 568 9.76 30.25 -11.43
N PRO A 569 8.88 30.63 -12.37
CA PRO A 569 8.19 29.67 -13.23
C PRO A 569 9.19 28.73 -13.93
N ILE A 570 8.89 27.44 -13.88
CA ILE A 570 9.69 26.40 -14.51
C ILE A 570 9.00 26.02 -15.82
N ASP A 571 9.75 26.00 -16.91
CA ASP A 571 9.21 25.63 -18.22
C ASP A 571 8.66 24.20 -18.22
N GLY A 572 7.47 24.04 -18.80
CA GLY A 572 6.73 22.77 -18.83
C GLY A 572 6.14 22.29 -17.48
N ALA A 573 6.28 23.06 -16.39
CA ALA A 573 5.79 22.67 -15.06
C ALA A 573 4.46 23.35 -14.69
N GLU A 574 3.67 22.70 -13.83
CA GLU A 574 2.42 23.26 -13.32
C GLU A 574 2.68 24.25 -12.16
N TYR A 575 1.71 25.10 -11.84
CA TYR A 575 1.85 26.09 -10.74
C TYR A 575 2.22 25.43 -9.39
N LYS A 576 1.69 24.23 -9.13
CA LYS A 576 2.03 23.44 -7.94
C LYS A 576 3.50 23.03 -7.85
N ASP A 577 4.23 23.03 -8.97
CA ASP A 577 5.59 22.50 -9.03
C ASP A 577 6.65 23.53 -8.64
N PHE A 578 6.31 24.83 -8.68
CA PHE A 578 7.18 25.92 -8.21
C PHE A 578 6.58 26.73 -7.05
N ASN A 579 5.32 26.49 -6.67
CA ASN A 579 4.69 27.12 -5.50
C ASN A 579 4.45 26.07 -4.38
N PRO A 580 5.22 26.12 -3.27
CA PRO A 580 5.08 25.16 -2.16
C PRO A 580 3.68 25.07 -1.56
N GLN A 581 2.98 26.20 -1.39
CA GLN A 581 1.63 26.22 -0.80
C GLN A 581 0.63 25.44 -1.67
N SER A 582 0.65 25.69 -2.98
CA SER A 582 -0.13 24.99 -4.00
C SER A 582 0.24 23.50 -4.06
N ALA A 583 1.52 23.16 -3.93
CA ALA A 583 1.99 21.78 -3.86
C ALA A 583 1.34 21.00 -2.70
N PHE A 584 1.33 21.58 -1.49
CA PHE A 584 0.67 20.97 -0.33
C PHE A 584 -0.85 20.85 -0.51
N VAL A 585 -1.49 21.88 -1.08
CA VAL A 585 -2.94 21.85 -1.38
C VAL A 585 -3.27 20.72 -2.34
N GLN A 586 -2.46 20.52 -3.38
CA GLN A 586 -2.67 19.43 -4.34
C GLN A 586 -2.54 18.05 -3.67
N ALA A 587 -1.55 17.88 -2.79
CA ALA A 587 -1.43 16.64 -2.01
C ALA A 587 -2.64 16.40 -1.10
N LEU A 588 -3.13 17.43 -0.41
CA LEU A 588 -4.33 17.33 0.43
C LEU A 588 -5.60 17.01 -0.37
N ASN A 589 -5.71 17.55 -1.59
CA ASN A 589 -6.80 17.20 -2.52
C ASN A 589 -6.79 15.73 -2.92
N PHE A 590 -5.61 15.10 -3.03
CA PHE A 590 -5.50 13.67 -3.27
C PHE A 590 -6.15 12.87 -2.14
N TYR A 591 -5.84 13.13 -0.86
CA TYR A 591 -6.44 12.38 0.25
C TYR A 591 -7.96 12.49 0.29
N ARG A 592 -8.51 13.69 0.05
CA ARG A 592 -9.96 13.89 -0.05
C ARG A 592 -10.57 13.08 -1.19
N SER A 593 -9.92 13.08 -2.36
CA SER A 593 -10.40 12.35 -3.54
C SER A 593 -10.30 10.83 -3.33
N ALA A 594 -9.21 10.36 -2.73
CA ALA A 594 -8.98 8.96 -2.40
C ALA A 594 -10.05 8.42 -1.45
N ASP A 595 -10.45 9.20 -0.43
CA ASP A 595 -11.51 8.83 0.50
C ASP A 595 -12.88 8.64 -0.19
N LEU A 596 -13.26 9.58 -1.05
CA LEU A 596 -14.51 9.52 -1.81
C LEU A 596 -14.52 8.36 -2.82
N ILE A 597 -13.41 8.18 -3.54
CA ILE A 597 -13.28 7.11 -4.53
C ILE A 597 -13.30 5.75 -3.83
N SER A 598 -12.56 5.56 -2.74
CA SER A 598 -12.50 4.30 -2.00
C SER A 598 -13.88 3.89 -1.50
N THR A 599 -14.63 4.83 -0.91
CA THR A 599 -16.01 4.57 -0.45
C THR A 599 -16.90 4.05 -1.59
N ARG A 600 -16.89 4.73 -2.75
CA ARG A 600 -17.66 4.30 -3.93
C ARG A 600 -17.20 2.95 -4.48
N GLN A 601 -15.90 2.68 -4.50
CA GLN A 601 -15.36 1.41 -5.00
C GLN A 601 -15.74 0.24 -4.10
N ARG A 602 -15.75 0.42 -2.77
CA ARG A 602 -16.21 -0.60 -1.83
C ARG A 602 -17.67 -0.99 -2.08
N SER A 603 -18.57 0.00 -2.22
CA SER A 603 -19.99 -0.27 -2.48
C SER A 603 -20.19 -1.05 -3.79
N LYS A 604 -19.54 -0.61 -4.88
CA LYS A 604 -19.59 -1.33 -6.16
C LYS A 604 -18.93 -2.71 -6.10
N GLY A 605 -17.85 -2.85 -5.34
CA GLY A 605 -17.15 -4.11 -5.17
C GLY A 605 -18.04 -5.20 -4.58
N LEU A 606 -18.96 -4.85 -3.68
CA LEU A 606 -19.93 -5.80 -3.10
C LEU A 606 -20.89 -6.35 -4.15
N ASP A 607 -21.34 -5.50 -5.08
CA ASP A 607 -22.23 -5.90 -6.18
C ASP A 607 -21.53 -6.85 -7.16
N TYR A 608 -20.22 -6.65 -7.37
CA TYR A 608 -19.39 -7.52 -8.21
C TYR A 608 -18.82 -8.74 -7.49
N GLY A 609 -19.04 -8.88 -6.17
CA GLY A 609 -18.55 -10.00 -5.38
C GLY A 609 -17.04 -9.98 -5.08
N SER A 610 -16.40 -8.81 -5.09
CA SER A 610 -14.94 -8.66 -4.91
C SER A 610 -14.51 -8.43 -3.45
N TYR A 611 -14.79 -9.41 -2.59
CA TYR A 611 -14.70 -9.25 -1.13
C TYR A 611 -13.29 -8.95 -0.60
N VAL A 612 -12.26 -9.60 -1.12
CA VAL A 612 -10.86 -9.42 -0.66
C VAL A 612 -10.34 -8.02 -1.03
N ASN A 613 -10.70 -7.54 -2.23
CA ASN A 613 -10.35 -6.19 -2.65
C ASN A 613 -11.08 -5.12 -1.83
N ILE A 614 -12.31 -5.39 -1.38
CA ILE A 614 -13.05 -4.48 -0.50
C ILE A 614 -12.36 -4.36 0.85
N GLU A 615 -11.98 -5.48 1.48
CA GLU A 615 -11.19 -5.49 2.72
C GLU A 615 -9.91 -4.65 2.55
N SER A 616 -9.15 -4.92 1.48
CA SER A 616 -7.91 -4.18 1.18
C SER A 616 -8.16 -2.68 0.96
N THR A 617 -9.30 -2.32 0.37
CA THR A 617 -9.70 -0.92 0.17
C THR A 617 -10.10 -0.24 1.49
N ILE A 618 -10.77 -0.96 2.40
CA ILE A 618 -11.07 -0.47 3.77
C ILE A 618 -9.76 -0.17 4.50
N GLU A 619 -8.80 -1.11 4.46
CA GLU A 619 -7.49 -0.93 5.10
C GLU A 619 -6.73 0.27 4.51
N LEU A 620 -6.66 0.37 3.18
CA LEU A 620 -6.01 1.49 2.49
C LEU A 620 -6.65 2.82 2.89
N GLN A 621 -7.97 2.90 2.95
CA GLN A 621 -8.68 4.11 3.35
C GLN A 621 -8.38 4.51 4.80
N LYS A 622 -8.37 3.55 5.74
CA LYS A 622 -7.97 3.77 7.14
C LYS A 622 -6.53 4.32 7.20
N ARG A 623 -5.60 3.68 6.50
CA ARG A 623 -4.19 4.07 6.40
C ARG A 623 -4.00 5.48 5.84
N LEU A 624 -4.74 5.86 4.79
CA LEU A 624 -4.68 7.21 4.21
C LEU A 624 -5.33 8.28 5.10
N ARG A 625 -6.42 7.97 5.80
CA ARG A 625 -7.07 8.90 6.75
C ARG A 625 -6.14 9.25 7.91
N GLN A 626 -5.47 8.24 8.47
CA GLN A 626 -4.55 8.34 9.61
C GLN A 626 -3.10 8.63 9.21
N SER A 627 -2.84 8.95 7.94
CA SER A 627 -1.47 9.13 7.43
C SER A 627 -0.73 10.29 8.10
N VAL A 628 0.53 10.03 8.50
CA VAL A 628 1.46 11.08 8.97
C VAL A 628 1.71 12.12 7.88
N CYS A 629 1.80 11.72 6.61
CA CYS A 629 2.01 12.62 5.48
C CYS A 629 0.83 13.59 5.34
N ARG A 630 -0.41 13.07 5.37
CA ARG A 630 -1.64 13.89 5.30
C ARG A 630 -1.62 14.99 6.35
N ARG A 631 -1.26 14.65 7.59
CA ARG A 631 -1.22 15.61 8.68
C ARG A 631 -0.06 16.59 8.56
N MET A 632 1.13 16.11 8.18
CA MET A 632 2.28 16.96 7.90
C MET A 632 2.02 17.98 6.78
N TRP A 633 1.29 17.62 5.73
CA TRP A 633 0.92 18.55 4.65
C TRP A 633 -0.06 19.62 5.12
N ALA A 634 -1.04 19.26 5.96
CA ALA A 634 -1.96 20.23 6.58
C ALA A 634 -1.22 21.22 7.50
N LEU A 635 -0.21 20.77 8.24
CA LEU A 635 0.63 21.65 9.05
C LEU A 635 1.54 22.52 8.17
N SER A 636 2.20 21.92 7.18
CA SER A 636 3.14 22.62 6.30
C SER A 636 2.47 23.70 5.47
N VAL A 637 1.26 23.47 4.92
CA VAL A 637 0.54 24.50 4.16
C VAL A 637 0.20 25.73 5.01
N LYS A 638 -0.15 25.52 6.28
CA LYS A 638 -0.41 26.61 7.25
C LYS A 638 0.88 27.32 7.66
N GLN A 639 1.97 26.58 7.85
CA GLN A 639 3.29 27.18 8.11
C GLN A 639 3.74 28.05 6.93
N THR A 640 3.63 27.54 5.70
CA THR A 640 3.93 28.32 4.49
C THR A 640 3.05 29.56 4.39
N GLN A 641 1.74 29.45 4.64
CA GLN A 641 0.84 30.61 4.64
C GLN A 641 1.28 31.68 5.66
N ARG A 642 1.69 31.28 6.87
CA ARG A 642 2.17 32.21 7.90
C ARG A 642 3.48 32.90 7.52
N LEU A 643 4.37 32.19 6.83
CA LEU A 643 5.70 32.70 6.48
C LEU A 643 5.72 33.51 5.19
N ALA A 644 4.97 33.10 4.16
CA ALA A 644 4.97 33.69 2.82
C ALA A 644 3.68 34.47 2.47
N GLY A 645 2.65 34.43 3.32
CA GLY A 645 1.34 35.01 3.05
C GLY A 645 0.44 34.12 2.18
N GLY A 646 -0.63 34.70 1.63
CA GLY A 646 -1.60 34.01 0.77
C GLY A 646 -2.95 33.72 1.43
N ASP A 647 -3.81 32.98 0.73
CA ASP A 647 -5.19 32.72 1.16
C ASP A 647 -5.25 31.97 2.50
N PRO A 648 -6.26 32.25 3.35
CA PRO A 648 -6.49 31.50 4.59
C PRO A 648 -6.64 29.99 4.36
N MET A 649 -5.83 29.19 5.04
CA MET A 649 -5.84 27.73 4.94
C MET A 649 -6.65 27.04 6.06
N GLY A 650 -7.63 27.74 6.63
CA GLY A 650 -8.45 27.26 7.77
C GLY A 650 -9.25 25.98 7.49
N ARG A 651 -9.54 25.67 6.22
CA ARG A 651 -10.22 24.41 5.82
C ARG A 651 -9.43 23.13 6.18
N PHE A 652 -8.16 23.26 6.57
CA PHE A 652 -7.31 22.14 6.98
C PHE A 652 -7.05 22.12 8.49
N ASP A 653 -7.75 22.95 9.27
CA ASP A 653 -7.57 23.04 10.73
C ASP A 653 -7.90 21.72 11.43
N ASP A 654 -8.99 21.06 11.02
CA ASP A 654 -9.41 19.78 11.60
C ASP A 654 -8.34 18.72 11.36
N ILE A 655 -7.80 18.62 10.13
CA ILE A 655 -6.73 17.67 9.78
C ILE A 655 -5.46 17.98 10.58
N ALA A 656 -5.11 19.25 10.73
CA ALA A 656 -3.93 19.66 11.50
C ALA A 656 -4.06 19.28 12.99
N ARG A 657 -5.24 19.49 13.59
CA ARG A 657 -5.49 19.32 15.02
C ARG A 657 -5.94 17.90 15.43
N ASP A 658 -6.33 17.06 14.48
CA ASP A 658 -6.84 15.70 14.68
C ASP A 658 -5.94 14.80 15.55
N SER A 659 -6.18 14.65 16.85
CA SER A 659 -5.31 13.86 17.74
C SER A 659 -5.37 12.32 17.57
N SER A 660 -6.00 11.80 16.51
CA SER A 660 -6.04 10.36 16.25
C SER A 660 -4.64 9.75 16.05
N PRO A 661 -4.50 8.43 16.30
CA PRO A 661 -3.25 7.71 16.04
C PRO A 661 -2.79 7.90 14.59
N LEU A 662 -1.47 8.05 14.41
CA LEU A 662 -0.86 8.23 13.10
C LEU A 662 -0.24 6.95 12.59
N ILE A 663 -0.41 6.70 11.29
CA ILE A 663 0.24 5.62 10.56
C ILE A 663 1.31 6.26 9.66
N ASP A 664 2.56 5.81 9.82
CA ASP A 664 3.67 6.21 8.97
C ASP A 664 3.97 5.13 7.93
N GLN A 665 3.71 5.44 6.66
CA GLN A 665 3.88 4.53 5.53
C GLN A 665 4.98 4.98 4.58
N ARG A 666 5.78 5.98 4.98
CA ARG A 666 6.85 6.49 4.12
C ARG A 666 7.90 5.39 3.94
N THR A 667 8.17 5.02 2.70
CA THR A 667 9.29 4.16 2.34
C THR A 667 10.43 5.01 1.80
N PHE A 668 11.66 4.62 2.13
CA PHE A 668 12.88 5.32 1.74
C PHE A 668 13.77 4.45 0.83
N ASP A 669 13.17 3.41 0.26
CA ASP A 669 13.78 2.38 -0.59
C ASP A 669 14.04 2.85 -2.03
N ALA A 670 13.52 4.03 -2.41
CA ALA A 670 13.79 4.63 -3.71
C ALA A 670 15.24 5.12 -3.89
N PHE A 671 16.01 5.24 -2.80
CA PHE A 671 17.44 5.56 -2.87
C PHE A 671 18.27 4.29 -3.03
N MET A 672 19.29 4.34 -3.89
CA MET A 672 20.30 3.29 -3.93
C MET A 672 20.95 3.16 -2.55
N ASN A 673 20.90 1.96 -1.97
CA ASN A 673 21.54 1.64 -0.71
C ASN A 673 22.56 0.52 -0.91
N CYS A 674 23.84 0.88 -0.86
CA CYS A 674 24.96 -0.06 -0.92
C CYS A 674 25.69 -0.15 0.43
N GLU A 675 25.11 0.40 1.49
CA GLU A 675 25.68 0.34 2.84
C GLU A 675 25.77 -1.11 3.32
N ALA A 676 26.77 -1.39 4.14
CA ALA A 676 26.93 -2.69 4.77
C ALA A 676 25.72 -3.03 5.65
N PRO A 677 25.32 -4.31 5.75
CA PRO A 677 24.26 -4.71 6.66
C PRO A 677 24.59 -4.22 8.07
N SER A 678 23.57 -3.78 8.82
CA SER A 678 23.66 -3.10 10.13
C SER A 678 24.11 -1.64 10.15
N GLN A 679 24.54 -1.06 9.02
CA GLN A 679 24.81 0.39 8.95
C GLN A 679 23.51 1.17 8.68
N PRO A 680 23.42 2.45 9.11
CA PRO A 680 22.35 3.36 8.70
C PRO A 680 22.25 3.42 7.17
N THR A 681 21.03 3.51 6.65
CA THR A 681 20.82 3.54 5.20
C THR A 681 21.41 4.82 4.60
N PHE A 682 21.78 4.79 3.31
CA PHE A 682 22.29 5.99 2.65
C PHE A 682 21.27 7.15 2.67
N GLU A 683 19.96 6.86 2.62
CA GLU A 683 18.92 7.90 2.73
C GLU A 683 19.03 8.70 4.03
N GLU A 684 19.35 8.06 5.16
CA GLU A 684 19.48 8.73 6.46
C GLU A 684 20.56 9.80 6.45
N LEU A 685 21.63 9.60 5.69
CA LEU A 685 22.74 10.54 5.59
C LEU A 685 22.37 11.81 4.81
N VAL A 686 21.48 11.67 3.83
CA VAL A 686 20.99 12.78 2.98
C VAL A 686 19.65 13.34 3.45
N ARG A 687 19.03 12.74 4.48
CA ARG A 687 17.78 13.19 5.08
C ARG A 687 17.93 14.60 5.67
N LEU A 688 16.83 15.35 5.65
CA LEU A 688 16.75 16.69 6.22
C LEU A 688 16.44 16.60 7.71
N GLY A 689 17.50 16.47 8.52
CA GLY A 689 17.41 16.31 9.96
C GLY A 689 16.70 15.01 10.39
N PRO A 690 16.32 14.89 11.68
CA PRO A 690 15.62 13.72 12.18
C PRO A 690 14.30 13.50 11.46
N LEU A 691 13.94 12.22 11.25
CA LEU A 691 12.68 11.81 10.64
C LEU A 691 11.51 12.39 11.47
N PRO A 692 10.63 13.20 10.88
CA PRO A 692 9.47 13.73 11.61
C PRO A 692 8.51 12.61 11.99
N GLN A 693 8.45 12.25 13.27
CA GLN A 693 7.57 11.21 13.81
C GLN A 693 6.34 11.85 14.51
N VAL A 694 5.54 11.04 15.20
CA VAL A 694 4.32 11.46 15.91
C VAL A 694 4.56 12.68 16.79
N CYS A 695 5.64 12.69 17.59
CA CYS A 695 5.97 13.83 18.46
C CYS A 695 6.18 15.14 17.69
N TYR A 696 6.79 15.10 16.50
CA TYR A 696 6.95 16.28 15.65
C TYR A 696 5.59 16.83 15.24
N VAL A 697 4.69 15.95 14.78
CA VAL A 697 3.36 16.35 14.32
C VAL A 697 2.54 16.95 15.48
N LEU A 698 2.57 16.32 16.66
CA LEU A 698 1.86 16.79 17.85
C LEU A 698 2.40 18.12 18.39
N LEU A 699 3.71 18.37 18.30
CA LEU A 699 4.31 19.64 18.74
C LEU A 699 3.97 20.80 17.78
N HIS A 700 3.71 20.49 16.51
CA HIS A 700 3.43 21.50 15.48
C HIS A 700 1.94 21.73 15.20
N SER A 701 1.06 20.83 15.66
CA SER A 701 -0.42 20.96 15.61
C SER A 701 -0.95 21.94 16.63
#